data_AF-A0A6P5AT05-F1
#
_entry.id   AF-A0A6P5AT05-F1
#
_cell.length_a   1.000
_cell.length_b   1.000
_cell.length_c   1.000
_cell.angle_alpha   90.00
_cell.angle_beta   90.00
_cell.angle_gamma   90.00
#
_symmetry.space_group_name_H-M   'P 1'
#
loop_
_entity.id
_entity.type
_entity.pdbx_description
1 polymer ?
#
loop_
_entity_poly.entity_id
_entity_poly.type
_entity_poly.pdbx_seq_one_letter_code
_entity_poly.pdbx_strand_id
1 'polypeptide(L)'
;MRFMHTPQLEKTSTDAAPSTVAKRARMLESMREQVSGGNGEHQLMAEMKRYPKDQLFQMLDKAGLAQIRIPTGHLLGLKTDIQVNHGQLRKLKRWLDQYGVATESERRMRQTTANLLSAYEVTAELLPFSVKTDDDEVIIALRPCAYIFSLPSAVFDYLERSKRAKTLEWPGPTMTDEIWLKIGGDHGGGSFKMAYQLLHKTHPNTVANTTVFAIFEAKDSRDNLKTALGRYRAEVEALQKEKWQGEGGHAYNLRVFIAGDYAFLSTIYGLSGASGSHPCLWCQIRKSEIDDQDSQRLRLPPRTLENMAQDYWEFLHEGRGNIKHAQNYHNIISPPMFRVSIEQVIVPGLHISLGIFHRLYTELEATLQGLDRKVEKYLHMIIRDGETDREEILDDPHLARFQAYVAAIDKAQVYEEQAKELQEEIEEQETQLAWLAYDNQGVNKNMHEVVFKEATSMVTALINRRDNLERKAGAILTEASLKPGKGPFCSKLDPVLQEFHVQRQAYHGKSFIGNHVDKMLQDKPIEALTGVVEKTVTEILDEHPTFPLALLSAAMKASKKYEKLFKLFGSCHRLYSTSSTMGEKEADELKSNITAFMDTYREESRTVSIKMHILEHHVVPCIRRWGFGLGFLAEQGIEKLHSHFNSLGRSTRSIPDPVARLKSTLNNHLLTVSPDHVGRVPKPVSQKKEKTKGQ
;
A
#
# COMPACT_ATOMS: atom_id res chain seq x y z
N MET A 1 77.17 -25.92 -0.61
CA MET A 1 75.86 -26.06 0.07
C MET A 1 76.12 -26.61 1.47
N ARG A 2 75.92 -25.81 2.52
CA ARG A 2 75.94 -26.32 3.90
C ARG A 2 74.73 -27.23 4.06
N PHE A 3 74.95 -28.52 4.30
CA PHE A 3 73.89 -29.44 4.70
C PHE A 3 73.28 -28.91 6.01
N MET A 4 72.08 -28.33 5.91
CA MET A 4 71.33 -27.89 7.09
C MET A 4 70.90 -29.13 7.87
N HIS A 5 71.24 -29.15 9.15
CA HIS A 5 70.95 -30.23 10.06
C HIS A 5 69.43 -30.31 10.30
N THR A 6 68.77 -31.31 9.72
CA THR A 6 67.41 -31.69 10.08
C THR A 6 67.45 -32.37 11.46
N PRO A 7 66.80 -31.82 12.50
CA PRO A 7 66.84 -32.42 13.83
C PRO A 7 66.20 -33.82 13.82
N GLN A 8 66.92 -34.81 14.34
CA GLN A 8 66.38 -36.16 14.52
C GLN A 8 65.23 -36.15 15.54
N LEU A 9 64.12 -36.80 15.16
CA LEU A 9 62.89 -36.90 15.94
C LEU A 9 63.03 -37.97 17.03
N GLU A 10 63.26 -37.58 18.28
CA GLU A 10 63.16 -38.51 19.42
C GLU A 10 61.71 -38.67 19.93
N LYS A 11 60.81 -37.73 19.60
CA LYS A 11 59.37 -37.76 19.95
C LYS A 11 58.52 -37.16 18.83
N THR A 12 57.42 -37.83 18.50
CA THR A 12 56.43 -37.33 17.54
C THR A 12 55.84 -36.00 18.01
N SER A 13 55.26 -35.21 17.10
CA SER A 13 54.66 -33.91 17.48
C SER A 13 53.48 -34.06 18.44
N THR A 14 52.83 -35.23 18.49
CA THR A 14 51.75 -35.56 19.44
C THR A 14 52.27 -35.83 20.86
N ASP A 15 53.51 -36.27 21.01
CA ASP A 15 54.12 -36.65 22.31
C ASP A 15 55.09 -35.57 22.86
N ALA A 16 55.21 -34.44 22.16
CA ALA A 16 56.13 -33.36 22.49
C ALA A 16 55.43 -32.21 23.23
N ALA A 17 56.14 -31.56 24.16
CA ALA A 17 55.62 -30.40 24.86
C ALA A 17 55.29 -29.23 23.88
N PRO A 18 54.27 -28.39 24.16
CA PRO A 18 53.85 -27.31 23.27
C PRO A 18 54.98 -26.34 22.87
N SER A 19 55.91 -26.06 23.78
CA SER A 19 57.09 -25.21 23.53
C SER A 19 58.05 -25.83 22.50
N THR A 20 58.24 -27.15 22.54
CA THR A 20 59.07 -27.91 21.59
C THR A 20 58.43 -27.95 20.21
N VAL A 21 57.10 -28.17 20.14
CA VAL A 21 56.34 -28.11 18.88
C VAL A 21 56.44 -26.72 18.26
N ALA A 22 56.27 -25.65 19.05
CA ALA A 22 56.39 -24.27 18.58
C ALA A 22 57.80 -23.90 18.11
N LYS A 23 58.85 -24.47 18.71
CA LYS A 23 60.25 -24.29 18.26
C LYS A 23 60.49 -24.99 16.91
N ARG A 24 59.99 -26.21 16.76
CA ARG A 24 60.08 -26.99 15.50
C ARG A 24 59.33 -26.29 14.35
N ALA A 25 58.12 -25.79 14.62
CA ALA A 25 57.33 -25.05 13.65
C ALA A 25 58.07 -23.80 13.14
N ARG A 26 58.66 -22.99 14.05
CA ARG A 26 59.46 -21.82 13.69
C ARG A 26 60.70 -22.15 12.85
N MET A 27 61.36 -23.26 13.12
CA MET A 27 62.49 -23.73 12.29
C MET A 27 62.05 -24.09 10.88
N LEU A 28 60.92 -24.80 10.73
CA LEU A 28 60.35 -25.15 9.43
C LEU A 28 59.91 -23.90 8.64
N GLU A 29 59.32 -22.92 9.32
CA GLU A 29 58.90 -21.66 8.72
C GLU A 29 60.10 -20.86 8.20
N SER A 30 61.15 -20.73 9.02
CA SER A 30 62.42 -20.12 8.61
C SER A 30 63.07 -20.84 7.43
N MET A 31 63.02 -22.18 7.38
CA MET A 31 63.51 -22.95 6.24
C MET A 31 62.68 -22.69 4.98
N ARG A 32 61.34 -22.66 5.08
CA ARG A 32 60.46 -22.34 3.94
C ARG A 32 60.76 -20.96 3.39
N GLU A 33 60.99 -19.99 4.26
CA GLU A 33 61.28 -18.61 3.89
C GLU A 33 62.64 -18.49 3.17
N GLN A 34 63.65 -19.23 3.63
CA GLN A 34 64.95 -19.32 2.95
C GLN A 34 64.89 -20.04 1.60
N VAL A 35 64.13 -21.13 1.49
CA VAL A 35 64.02 -21.92 0.24
C VAL A 35 63.17 -21.22 -0.82
N SER A 36 62.14 -20.49 -0.39
CA SER A 36 61.23 -19.76 -1.29
C SER A 36 61.73 -18.35 -1.67
N GLY A 37 62.85 -17.89 -1.12
CA GLY A 37 63.35 -16.52 -1.33
C GLY A 37 62.45 -15.45 -0.72
N GLY A 38 61.80 -15.75 0.41
CA GLY A 38 60.91 -14.81 1.13
C GLY A 38 59.41 -14.98 0.85
N ASN A 39 59.00 -16.04 0.13
CA ASN A 39 57.59 -16.32 -0.16
C ASN A 39 57.14 -17.67 0.43
N GLY A 40 57.31 -17.80 1.75
CA GLY A 40 57.10 -19.05 2.49
C GLY A 40 55.66 -19.58 2.42
N GLU A 41 54.67 -18.69 2.32
CA GLU A 41 53.25 -19.06 2.17
C GLU A 41 52.97 -19.80 0.86
N HIS A 42 53.55 -19.32 -0.25
CA HIS A 42 53.36 -19.96 -1.56
C HIS A 42 54.02 -21.35 -1.62
N GLN A 43 55.19 -21.49 -0.99
CA GLN A 43 55.88 -22.77 -0.86
C GLN A 43 55.11 -23.77 0.01
N LEU A 44 54.54 -23.32 1.14
CA LEU A 44 53.65 -24.14 1.96
C LEU A 44 52.41 -24.59 1.17
N MET A 45 51.80 -23.71 0.39
CA MET A 45 50.64 -24.05 -0.44
C MET A 45 50.99 -25.12 -1.50
N ALA A 46 52.16 -25.02 -2.12
CA ALA A 46 52.65 -26.01 -3.08
C ALA A 46 52.93 -27.38 -2.42
N GLU A 47 53.48 -27.39 -1.20
CA GLU A 47 53.68 -28.59 -0.40
C GLU A 47 52.35 -29.27 -0.05
N MET A 48 51.35 -28.50 0.41
CA MET A 48 50.03 -29.04 0.75
C MET A 48 49.29 -29.62 -0.47
N LYS A 49 49.48 -29.02 -1.66
CA LYS A 49 48.90 -29.52 -2.92
C LYS A 49 49.49 -30.86 -3.39
N ARG A 50 50.66 -31.27 -2.88
CA ARG A 50 51.30 -32.56 -3.23
C ARG A 50 50.74 -33.75 -2.45
N TYR A 51 50.02 -33.51 -1.36
CA TYR A 51 49.37 -34.58 -0.60
C TYR A 51 48.10 -35.06 -1.31
N PRO A 52 47.84 -36.39 -1.34
CA PRO A 52 46.54 -36.92 -1.74
C PRO A 52 45.43 -36.30 -0.89
N LYS A 53 44.28 -35.99 -1.50
CA LYS A 53 43.15 -35.30 -0.82
C LYS A 53 42.73 -36.01 0.48
N ASP A 54 42.71 -37.33 0.49
CA ASP A 54 42.27 -38.12 1.65
C ASP A 54 43.25 -38.03 2.83
N GLN A 55 44.56 -38.02 2.54
CA GLN A 55 45.59 -37.80 3.56
C GLN A 55 45.57 -36.36 4.08
N LEU A 56 45.40 -35.38 3.19
CA LEU A 56 45.28 -33.98 3.58
C LEU A 56 44.06 -33.77 4.48
N PHE A 57 42.92 -34.40 4.16
CA PHE A 57 41.72 -34.34 4.98
C PHE A 57 41.94 -34.96 6.36
N GLN A 58 42.54 -36.15 6.45
CA GLN A 58 42.89 -36.77 7.74
C GLN A 58 43.89 -35.94 8.56
N MET A 59 44.85 -35.27 7.91
CA MET A 59 45.79 -34.37 8.58
C MET A 59 45.10 -33.12 9.12
N LEU A 60 44.20 -32.53 8.34
CA LEU A 60 43.38 -31.39 8.77
C LEU A 60 42.43 -31.79 9.90
N ASP A 61 41.84 -32.99 9.85
CA ASP A 61 40.94 -33.51 10.87
C ASP A 61 41.68 -33.76 12.20
N LYS A 62 42.83 -34.44 12.14
CA LYS A 62 43.72 -34.62 13.31
C LYS A 62 44.25 -33.31 13.90
N ALA A 63 44.38 -32.27 13.09
CA ALA A 63 44.78 -30.94 13.53
C ALA A 63 43.61 -30.08 14.06
N GLY A 64 42.36 -30.59 14.02
CA GLY A 64 41.16 -29.82 14.34
C GLY A 64 40.87 -28.69 13.34
N LEU A 65 41.50 -28.75 12.16
CA LEU A 65 41.42 -27.78 11.06
C LEU A 65 40.46 -28.22 9.94
N ALA A 66 39.90 -29.44 9.99
CA ALA A 66 38.81 -29.88 9.12
C ALA A 66 37.47 -29.22 9.51
N GLN A 67 37.49 -27.92 9.83
CA GLN A 67 36.28 -27.17 10.11
C GLN A 67 35.73 -26.59 8.81
N ILE A 68 34.46 -26.90 8.52
CA ILE A 68 33.73 -26.21 7.46
C ILE A 68 33.49 -24.79 7.95
N ARG A 69 34.11 -23.79 7.31
CA ARG A 69 33.97 -22.39 7.72
C ARG A 69 32.91 -21.68 6.89
N ILE A 70 31.87 -21.19 7.54
CA ILE A 70 30.93 -20.24 6.94
C ILE A 70 31.65 -18.89 6.76
N PRO A 71 31.65 -18.29 5.55
CA PRO A 71 32.31 -17.02 5.30
C PRO A 71 31.79 -15.89 6.19
N THR A 72 32.66 -14.92 6.49
CA THR A 72 32.31 -13.71 7.25
C THR A 72 31.16 -12.97 6.56
N GLY A 73 30.19 -12.47 7.34
CA GLY A 73 28.99 -11.81 6.83
C GLY A 73 27.83 -12.76 6.50
N HIS A 74 28.07 -14.03 6.19
CA HIS A 74 26.97 -14.96 5.86
C HIS A 74 26.12 -15.33 7.07
N LEU A 75 26.69 -15.31 8.28
CA LEU A 75 25.89 -15.51 9.49
C LEU A 75 25.04 -14.27 9.81
N LEU A 76 25.52 -13.07 9.44
CA LEU A 76 24.72 -11.86 9.47
C LEU A 76 23.57 -11.92 8.46
N GLY A 77 23.82 -12.43 7.24
CA GLY A 77 22.78 -12.62 6.21
C GLY A 77 21.72 -13.65 6.59
N LEU A 78 22.14 -14.74 7.21
CA LEU A 78 21.20 -15.64 7.87
C LEU A 78 20.37 -14.88 8.92
N LYS A 79 21.02 -14.13 9.81
CA LYS A 79 20.32 -13.40 10.88
C LYS A 79 19.24 -12.46 10.34
N THR A 80 19.53 -11.69 9.29
CA THR A 80 18.62 -10.71 8.72
C THR A 80 17.49 -11.36 7.91
N ASP A 81 17.79 -12.37 7.10
CA ASP A 81 16.84 -12.93 6.15
C ASP A 81 15.81 -13.86 6.81
N ILE A 82 16.25 -14.68 7.78
CA ILE A 82 15.34 -15.52 8.59
C ILE A 82 14.94 -14.89 9.93
N GLN A 83 15.35 -13.64 10.17
CA GLN A 83 14.93 -12.80 11.30
C GLN A 83 15.17 -13.44 12.68
N VAL A 84 16.27 -14.20 12.82
CA VAL A 84 16.65 -14.78 14.12
C VAL A 84 17.25 -13.71 15.04
N ASN A 85 16.89 -13.75 16.32
CA ASN A 85 17.47 -12.84 17.30
C ASN A 85 18.89 -13.29 17.72
N HIS A 86 19.66 -12.40 18.37
CA HIS A 86 21.02 -12.73 18.81
C HIS A 86 21.09 -13.92 19.78
N GLY A 87 20.05 -14.13 20.61
CA GLY A 87 19.97 -15.27 21.51
C GLY A 87 19.83 -16.60 20.76
N GLN A 88 18.94 -16.65 19.77
CA GLN A 88 18.77 -17.80 18.87
C GLN A 88 20.03 -18.04 18.03
N LEU A 89 20.65 -16.98 17.53
CA LEU A 89 21.88 -17.07 16.74
C LEU A 89 23.04 -17.64 17.56
N ARG A 90 23.15 -17.28 18.85
CA ARG A 90 24.14 -17.89 19.76
C ARG A 90 23.88 -19.38 19.98
N LYS A 91 22.61 -19.79 20.10
CA LYS A 91 22.25 -21.21 20.22
C LYS A 91 22.60 -21.97 18.94
N LEU A 92 22.25 -21.42 17.77
CA LEU A 92 22.60 -21.99 16.47
C LEU A 92 24.10 -22.11 16.28
N LYS A 93 24.87 -21.08 16.64
CA LYS A 93 26.33 -21.12 16.57
C LYS A 93 26.91 -22.24 17.43
N ARG A 94 26.49 -22.36 18.69
CA ARG A 94 26.93 -23.45 19.58
C ARG A 94 26.58 -24.83 19.01
N TRP A 95 25.42 -24.95 18.34
CA TRP A 95 25.01 -26.18 17.68
C TRP A 95 25.90 -26.48 16.47
N LEU A 96 26.15 -25.51 15.59
CA LEU A 96 27.05 -25.66 14.43
C LEU A 96 28.48 -26.04 14.84
N ASP A 97 28.98 -25.45 15.93
CA ASP A 97 30.30 -25.76 16.48
C ASP A 97 30.41 -27.25 16.89
N GLN A 98 29.32 -27.91 17.32
CA GLN A 98 29.30 -29.35 17.64
C GLN A 98 29.48 -30.25 16.40
N TYR A 99 29.19 -29.73 15.20
CA TYR A 99 29.33 -30.44 13.93
C TYR A 99 30.58 -30.00 13.16
N GLY A 100 31.53 -29.32 13.81
CA GLY A 100 32.75 -28.84 13.16
C GLY A 100 32.52 -27.71 12.16
N VAL A 101 31.39 -27.00 12.25
CA VAL A 101 31.08 -25.87 11.37
C VAL A 101 31.44 -24.55 12.07
N ALA A 102 32.56 -23.96 11.66
CA ALA A 102 33.04 -22.71 12.21
C ALA A 102 32.30 -21.50 11.61
N THR A 103 31.96 -20.54 12.46
CA THR A 103 31.30 -19.28 12.06
C THR A 103 32.04 -18.05 12.58
N GLU A 104 31.76 -16.88 12.00
CA GLU A 104 32.33 -15.61 12.46
C GLU A 104 32.03 -15.34 13.95
N SER A 105 32.90 -14.60 14.63
CA SER A 105 32.64 -14.19 16.01
C SER A 105 31.56 -13.11 16.05
N GLU A 106 30.82 -13.03 17.15
CA GLU A 106 29.80 -11.98 17.34
C GLU A 106 30.44 -10.58 17.27
N ARG A 107 31.69 -10.43 17.72
CA ARG A 107 32.48 -9.19 17.56
C ARG A 107 32.68 -8.81 16.09
N ARG A 108 33.11 -9.76 15.25
CA ARG A 108 33.28 -9.52 13.81
C ARG A 108 31.96 -9.19 13.13
N MET A 109 30.90 -9.93 13.47
CA MET A 109 29.56 -9.67 12.96
C MET A 109 29.09 -8.25 13.31
N ARG A 110 29.25 -7.81 14.57
CA ARG A 110 28.89 -6.44 14.99
C ARG A 110 29.73 -5.39 14.28
N GLN A 111 31.00 -5.65 14.00
CA GLN A 111 31.85 -4.75 13.22
C GLN A 111 31.38 -4.64 11.77
N THR A 112 31.02 -5.77 11.14
CA THR A 112 30.39 -5.77 9.81
C THR A 112 29.08 -4.99 9.82
N THR A 113 28.21 -5.20 10.83
CA THR A 113 26.98 -4.42 11.01
C THR A 113 27.25 -2.92 11.13
N ALA A 114 28.22 -2.50 11.94
CA ALA A 114 28.58 -1.09 12.09
C ALA A 114 29.07 -0.49 10.76
N ASN A 115 29.87 -1.23 9.98
CA ASN A 115 30.34 -0.78 8.68
C ASN A 115 29.19 -0.64 7.65
N LEU A 116 28.23 -1.56 7.66
CA LEU A 116 27.06 -1.51 6.78
C LEU A 116 26.12 -0.34 7.13
N LEU A 117 26.03 0.04 8.42
CA LEU A 117 25.14 1.09 8.90
C LEU A 117 25.83 2.46 9.08
N SER A 118 27.13 2.56 8.79
CA SER A 118 27.96 3.73 9.10
C SER A 118 27.43 5.04 8.51
N ALA A 119 26.87 5.00 7.29
CA ALA A 119 26.32 6.19 6.62
C ALA A 119 24.90 6.57 7.05
N TYR A 120 24.20 5.70 7.77
CA TYR A 120 22.80 5.93 8.15
C TYR A 120 22.65 6.61 9.52
N GLU A 121 23.57 6.36 10.45
CA GLU A 121 23.55 6.89 11.83
C GLU A 121 22.13 6.95 12.44
N VAL A 122 21.60 5.78 12.81
CA VAL A 122 20.21 5.69 13.29
C VAL A 122 20.06 6.27 14.69
N THR A 123 19.14 7.22 14.83
CA THR A 123 18.72 7.84 16.08
C THR A 123 17.30 7.40 16.44
N ALA A 124 16.98 7.35 17.74
CA ALA A 124 15.62 7.13 18.20
C ALA A 124 15.37 7.89 19.51
N GLU A 125 14.19 8.48 19.62
CA GLU A 125 13.78 9.31 20.74
C GLU A 125 12.26 9.25 20.94
N LEU A 126 11.76 9.84 22.03
CA LEU A 126 10.33 10.05 22.23
C LEU A 126 9.95 11.43 21.68
N LEU A 127 8.99 11.46 20.77
CA LEU A 127 8.46 12.71 20.21
C LEU A 127 7.00 12.93 20.64
N PRO A 128 6.57 14.19 20.81
CA PRO A 128 5.18 14.52 21.13
C PRO A 128 4.30 14.34 19.88
N PHE A 129 3.47 13.31 19.87
CA PHE A 129 2.51 13.08 18.79
C PHE A 129 1.07 13.23 19.27
N SER A 130 0.22 13.74 18.38
CA SER A 130 -1.23 13.74 18.51
C SER A 130 -1.74 12.32 18.31
N VAL A 131 -2.35 11.74 19.34
CA VAL A 131 -2.89 10.38 19.38
C VAL A 131 -4.35 10.44 19.81
N LYS A 132 -5.20 9.63 19.19
CA LYS A 132 -6.60 9.46 19.62
C LYS A 132 -6.67 8.43 20.74
N THR A 133 -7.38 8.75 21.82
CA THR A 133 -7.73 7.80 22.90
C THR A 133 -8.87 6.89 22.46
N ASP A 134 -9.18 5.88 23.28
CA ASP A 134 -10.32 4.99 23.05
C ASP A 134 -11.67 5.74 23.10
N ASP A 135 -11.71 6.88 23.80
CA ASP A 135 -12.85 7.82 23.87
C ASP A 135 -12.88 8.84 22.71
N ASP A 136 -12.06 8.63 21.66
CA ASP A 136 -11.94 9.49 20.48
C ASP A 136 -11.39 10.92 20.74
N GLU A 137 -10.90 11.19 21.96
CA GLU A 137 -10.24 12.44 22.31
C GLU A 137 -8.81 12.50 21.76
N VAL A 138 -8.39 13.67 21.28
CA VAL A 138 -7.03 13.89 20.76
C VAL A 138 -6.14 14.41 21.89
N ILE A 139 -5.16 13.60 22.29
CA ILE A 139 -4.15 13.95 23.29
C ILE A 139 -2.76 14.02 22.69
N ILE A 140 -1.86 14.78 23.31
CA ILE A 140 -0.44 14.77 22.98
C ILE A 140 0.23 13.71 23.86
N ALA A 141 0.81 12.69 23.25
CA ALA A 141 1.51 11.61 23.93
C ALA A 141 2.94 11.47 23.40
N LEU A 142 3.88 11.24 24.31
CA LEU A 142 5.26 10.88 23.94
C LEU A 142 5.27 9.46 23.37
N ARG A 143 5.69 9.31 22.12
CA ARG A 143 5.76 8.02 21.43
C ARG A 143 7.11 7.85 20.74
N PRO A 144 7.58 6.61 20.58
CA PRO A 144 8.85 6.34 19.90
C PRO A 144 8.86 6.81 18.44
N CYS A 145 9.96 7.45 18.07
CA CYS A 145 10.32 7.77 16.70
C CYS A 145 11.77 7.34 16.47
N ALA A 146 12.03 6.59 15.40
CA ALA A 146 13.38 6.22 14.98
C ALA A 146 13.61 6.67 13.54
N TYR A 147 14.80 7.17 13.26
CA TYR A 147 15.09 7.84 11.99
C TYR A 147 16.60 7.88 11.71
N ILE A 148 16.96 8.06 10.44
CA ILE A 148 18.36 8.22 10.01
C ILE A 148 18.78 9.69 10.16
N PHE A 149 20.03 9.95 10.52
CA PHE A 149 20.47 11.32 10.77
C PHE A 149 20.53 12.18 9.49
N SER A 150 21.02 11.61 8.39
CA SER A 150 21.21 12.30 7.10
C SER A 150 20.67 11.46 5.95
N LEU A 151 19.60 11.94 5.31
CA LEU A 151 19.03 11.32 4.11
C LEU A 151 19.99 11.37 2.91
N PRO A 152 20.70 12.48 2.61
CA PRO A 152 21.67 12.50 1.52
C PRO A 152 22.77 11.46 1.71
N SER A 153 23.37 11.37 2.90
CA SER A 153 24.42 10.40 3.19
C SER A 153 23.95 8.96 2.98
N ALA A 154 22.73 8.64 3.42
CA ALA A 154 22.14 7.31 3.21
C ALA A 154 21.87 7.01 1.72
N VAL A 155 21.36 7.98 0.96
CA VAL A 155 21.09 7.82 -0.47
C VAL A 155 22.39 7.61 -1.26
N PHE A 156 23.43 8.42 -1.02
CA PHE A 156 24.70 8.28 -1.71
C PHE A 156 25.44 7.00 -1.34
N ASP A 157 25.45 6.61 -0.07
CA ASP A 157 26.01 5.31 0.35
C ASP A 157 25.27 4.14 -0.30
N TYR A 158 23.94 4.22 -0.40
CA TYR A 158 23.15 3.20 -1.10
C TYR A 158 23.49 3.14 -2.60
N LEU A 159 23.71 4.28 -3.26
CA LEU A 159 24.15 4.34 -4.66
C LEU A 159 25.54 3.74 -4.85
N GLU A 160 26.51 4.12 -4.01
CA GLU A 160 27.87 3.57 -4.06
C GLU A 160 27.90 2.07 -3.82
N ARG A 161 27.12 1.57 -2.85
CA ARG A 161 26.96 0.12 -2.61
C ARG A 161 26.33 -0.58 -3.79
N SER A 162 25.31 0.04 -4.40
CA SER A 162 24.63 -0.53 -5.56
C SER A 162 25.55 -0.62 -6.79
N LYS A 163 26.41 0.39 -6.99
CA LYS A 163 27.48 0.42 -7.99
C LYS A 163 28.51 -0.68 -7.73
N ARG A 164 29.05 -0.79 -6.51
CA ARG A 164 29.99 -1.87 -6.13
C ARG A 164 29.39 -3.27 -6.35
N ALA A 165 28.11 -3.44 -6.02
CA ALA A 165 27.39 -4.70 -6.19
C ALA A 165 26.96 -4.96 -7.65
N LYS A 166 27.15 -4.02 -8.59
CA LYS A 166 26.70 -4.09 -9.98
C LYS A 166 25.21 -4.41 -10.12
N THR A 167 24.40 -3.70 -9.34
CA THR A 167 22.94 -3.91 -9.25
C THR A 167 22.12 -2.75 -9.81
N LEU A 168 22.78 -1.75 -10.39
CA LEU A 168 22.13 -0.59 -11.01
C LEU A 168 21.68 -0.94 -12.43
N GLU A 169 20.48 -0.51 -12.79
CA GLU A 169 19.89 -0.70 -14.12
C GLU A 169 19.30 0.60 -14.65
N TRP A 170 19.25 0.73 -15.99
CA TRP A 170 18.68 1.87 -16.71
C TRP A 170 17.49 1.38 -17.52
N PRO A 171 16.28 1.36 -16.93
CA PRO A 171 15.13 0.66 -17.49
C PRO A 171 14.47 1.36 -18.68
N GLY A 172 14.88 2.59 -19.04
CA GLY A 172 14.29 3.29 -20.17
C GLY A 172 15.09 4.51 -20.65
N PRO A 173 14.75 5.01 -21.86
CA PRO A 173 15.48 6.08 -22.53
C PRO A 173 15.32 7.45 -21.87
N THR A 174 14.35 7.63 -20.96
CA THR A 174 14.10 8.89 -20.26
C THR A 174 15.03 9.12 -19.05
N MET A 175 15.86 8.13 -18.68
CA MET A 175 16.73 8.17 -17.49
C MET A 175 18.24 8.30 -17.83
N THR A 176 18.61 8.84 -18.99
CA THR A 176 20.01 8.80 -19.46
C THR A 176 20.99 9.60 -18.59
N ASP A 177 20.57 10.73 -18.01
CA ASP A 177 21.42 11.65 -17.25
C ASP A 177 20.91 11.92 -15.82
N GLU A 178 19.98 11.08 -15.35
CA GLU A 178 19.33 11.28 -14.07
C GLU A 178 19.26 9.99 -13.25
N ILE A 179 19.42 10.12 -11.94
CA ILE A 179 19.09 9.08 -10.96
C ILE A 179 17.75 9.42 -10.34
N TRP A 180 16.77 8.53 -10.54
CA TRP A 180 15.43 8.71 -10.01
C TRP A 180 15.28 8.05 -8.65
N LEU A 181 14.96 8.88 -7.66
CA LEU A 181 14.70 8.51 -6.28
C LEU A 181 13.24 8.73 -5.97
N LYS A 182 12.52 7.70 -5.55
CA LYS A 182 11.14 7.82 -5.08
C LYS A 182 11.13 7.85 -3.56
N ILE A 183 10.38 8.79 -3.00
CA ILE A 183 10.17 8.95 -1.56
C ILE A 183 8.68 8.81 -1.29
N GLY A 184 8.31 8.05 -0.28
CA GLY A 184 6.91 7.89 0.07
C GLY A 184 6.69 7.37 1.48
N GLY A 185 5.46 7.51 1.97
CA GLY A 185 5.10 7.12 3.31
C GLY A 185 3.76 6.42 3.36
N ASP A 186 3.60 5.54 4.34
CA ASP A 186 2.37 4.81 4.57
C ASP A 186 2.18 4.52 6.07
N HIS A 187 0.92 4.57 6.51
CA HIS A 187 0.51 4.25 7.88
C HIS A 187 -0.21 2.91 7.93
N GLY A 188 0.30 1.99 8.75
CA GLY A 188 -0.27 0.67 8.90
C GLY A 188 0.36 -0.11 10.05
N GLY A 189 -0.40 -1.02 10.65
CA GLY A 189 0.07 -1.80 11.81
C GLY A 189 0.46 -0.94 13.02
N GLY A 190 -0.21 0.19 13.23
CA GLY A 190 0.00 1.09 14.38
C GLY A 190 1.23 1.99 14.30
N SER A 191 1.90 2.08 13.16
CA SER A 191 3.02 3.00 12.94
C SER A 191 3.08 3.51 11.52
N PHE A 192 3.60 4.72 11.34
CA PHE A 192 3.91 5.29 10.04
C PHE A 192 5.36 4.97 9.66
N LYS A 193 5.60 4.64 8.38
CA LYS A 193 6.96 4.49 7.84
C LYS A 193 7.16 5.41 6.65
N MET A 194 8.25 6.17 6.66
CA MET A 194 8.74 6.96 5.55
C MET A 194 9.93 6.25 4.91
N ALA A 195 9.88 6.04 3.59
CA ALA A 195 10.86 5.27 2.86
C ALA A 195 11.30 5.96 1.57
N TYR A 196 12.47 5.56 1.08
CA TYR A 196 12.92 5.85 -0.27
C TYR A 196 13.19 4.56 -1.06
N GLN A 197 13.04 4.63 -2.38
CA GLN A 197 13.28 3.56 -3.34
C GLN A 197 14.08 4.12 -4.51
N LEU A 198 15.16 3.44 -4.87
CA LEU A 198 15.92 3.76 -6.07
C LEU A 198 15.26 3.07 -7.27
N LEU A 199 14.86 3.84 -8.29
CA LEU A 199 14.17 3.29 -9.47
C LEU A 199 15.13 2.61 -10.47
N HIS A 200 16.44 2.80 -10.30
CA HIS A 200 17.51 2.20 -11.10
C HIS A 200 17.90 0.79 -10.61
N LYS A 201 16.90 -0.06 -10.36
CA LYS A 201 17.06 -1.41 -9.79
C LYS A 201 16.14 -2.40 -10.49
N THR A 202 16.55 -3.67 -10.52
CA THR A 202 15.62 -4.76 -10.81
C THR A 202 14.46 -4.73 -9.81
N HIS A 203 13.23 -4.64 -10.30
CA HIS A 203 12.02 -4.59 -9.47
C HIS A 203 12.10 -3.56 -8.33
N PRO A 204 12.05 -2.25 -8.64
CA PRO A 204 12.29 -1.18 -7.65
C PRO A 204 11.24 -1.15 -6.52
N ASN A 205 10.04 -1.68 -6.78
CA ASN A 205 8.91 -1.71 -5.83
C ASN A 205 8.90 -2.94 -4.91
N THR A 206 10.05 -3.55 -4.67
CA THR A 206 10.19 -4.68 -3.73
C THR A 206 10.66 -4.19 -2.36
N VAL A 207 10.27 -4.89 -1.29
CA VAL A 207 10.72 -4.61 0.08
C VAL A 207 12.26 -4.60 0.17
N ALA A 208 12.93 -5.47 -0.58
CA ALA A 208 14.39 -5.56 -0.61
C ALA A 208 15.09 -4.29 -1.15
N ASN A 209 14.39 -3.48 -1.95
CA ASN A 209 14.86 -2.22 -2.53
C ASN A 209 14.20 -0.99 -1.88
N THR A 210 13.53 -1.17 -0.74
CA THR A 210 12.77 -0.11 -0.04
C THR A 210 13.44 0.23 1.28
N THR A 211 14.12 1.37 1.34
CA THR A 211 14.85 1.80 2.54
C THR A 211 14.00 2.72 3.40
N VAL A 212 13.66 2.30 4.62
CA VAL A 212 12.94 3.15 5.59
C VAL A 212 13.94 4.08 6.25
N PHE A 213 13.65 5.38 6.21
CA PHE A 213 14.51 6.41 6.80
C PHE A 213 13.89 7.07 8.03
N ALA A 214 12.57 6.96 8.22
CA ALA A 214 11.90 7.37 9.45
C ALA A 214 10.71 6.45 9.75
N ILE A 215 10.50 6.14 11.03
CA ILE A 215 9.37 5.36 11.54
C ILE A 215 8.91 5.94 12.87
N PHE A 216 7.60 6.03 13.07
CA PHE A 216 7.03 6.46 14.34
C PHE A 216 5.70 5.79 14.68
N GLU A 217 5.44 5.60 15.97
CA GLU A 217 4.24 4.92 16.50
C GLU A 217 3.07 5.90 16.72
N ALA A 218 2.61 6.55 15.65
CA ALA A 218 1.42 7.40 15.64
C ALA A 218 0.80 7.46 14.24
N LYS A 219 -0.42 8.02 14.15
CA LYS A 219 -1.11 8.25 12.88
C LYS A 219 -0.38 9.31 12.04
N ASP A 220 -0.49 9.22 10.73
CA ASP A 220 0.03 10.14 9.71
C ASP A 220 -0.75 11.47 9.63
N SER A 221 -1.16 12.01 10.79
CA SER A 221 -1.73 13.34 10.87
C SER A 221 -0.70 14.40 10.46
N ARG A 222 -1.17 15.55 9.97
CA ARG A 222 -0.31 16.65 9.52
C ARG A 222 0.72 17.05 10.59
N ASP A 223 0.28 17.17 11.84
CA ASP A 223 1.13 17.56 12.95
C ASP A 223 2.20 16.51 13.24
N ASN A 224 1.81 15.22 13.26
CA ASN A 224 2.76 14.12 13.49
C ASN A 224 3.80 14.01 12.37
N LEU A 225 3.37 14.14 11.12
CA LEU A 225 4.27 14.16 9.96
C LEU A 225 5.24 15.35 10.05
N LYS A 226 4.76 16.54 10.43
CA LYS A 226 5.60 17.73 10.59
C LYS A 226 6.63 17.55 11.72
N THR A 227 6.21 17.02 12.87
CA THR A 227 7.09 16.73 14.01
C THR A 227 8.16 15.71 13.67
N ALA A 228 7.81 14.62 12.99
CA ALA A 228 8.76 13.55 12.67
C ALA A 228 9.66 13.89 11.47
N LEU A 229 9.09 14.43 10.39
CA LEU A 229 9.73 14.54 9.07
C LEU A 229 10.22 15.94 8.72
N GLY A 230 9.86 16.97 9.50
CA GLY A 230 10.24 18.36 9.21
C GLY A 230 11.75 18.58 9.04
N ARG A 231 12.56 17.74 9.71
CA ARG A 231 14.03 17.70 9.60
C ARG A 231 14.54 17.44 8.17
N TYR A 232 13.81 16.66 7.38
CA TYR A 232 14.23 16.26 6.02
C TYR A 232 13.87 17.27 4.94
N ARG A 233 13.17 18.36 5.29
CA ARG A 233 12.70 19.35 4.31
C ARG A 233 13.83 19.93 3.47
N ALA A 234 14.90 20.40 4.13
CA ALA A 234 16.06 20.97 3.45
C ALA A 234 16.89 19.88 2.73
N GLU A 235 16.95 18.68 3.29
CA GLU A 235 17.69 17.55 2.73
C GLU A 235 17.10 17.04 1.41
N VAL A 236 15.77 16.94 1.31
CA VAL A 236 15.09 16.58 0.06
C VAL A 236 15.30 17.64 -1.02
N GLU A 237 15.34 18.92 -0.64
CA GLU A 237 15.67 20.00 -1.57
C GLU A 237 17.15 19.95 -2.01
N ALA A 238 18.07 19.65 -1.10
CA ALA A 238 19.49 19.50 -1.38
C ALA A 238 19.75 18.33 -2.35
N LEU A 239 19.11 17.18 -2.12
CA LEU A 239 19.22 16.01 -2.98
C LEU A 239 18.94 16.33 -4.46
N GLN A 240 17.93 17.16 -4.75
CA GLN A 240 17.61 17.53 -6.14
C GLN A 240 18.65 18.46 -6.81
N LYS A 241 19.54 19.08 -6.02
CA LYS A 241 20.60 19.98 -6.51
C LYS A 241 21.96 19.27 -6.63
N GLU A 242 22.09 18.10 -6.03
CA GLU A 242 23.34 17.35 -5.99
C GLU A 242 23.50 16.43 -7.20
N LYS A 243 24.76 16.08 -7.49
CA LYS A 243 25.15 15.16 -8.56
C LYS A 243 25.86 13.95 -7.99
N TRP A 244 25.54 12.78 -8.52
CA TRP A 244 26.23 11.53 -8.20
C TRP A 244 27.19 11.13 -9.32
N GLN A 245 28.37 10.60 -8.95
CA GLN A 245 29.41 10.18 -9.88
C GLN A 245 29.31 8.68 -10.17
N GLY A 246 28.83 8.35 -11.37
CA GLY A 246 28.66 6.98 -11.84
C GLY A 246 29.95 6.30 -12.30
N GLU A 247 29.81 5.23 -13.07
CA GLU A 247 30.96 4.58 -13.70
C GLU A 247 31.56 5.48 -14.79
N GLY A 248 32.89 5.38 -14.98
CA GLY A 248 33.59 6.20 -15.97
C GLY A 248 33.63 7.71 -15.70
N GLY A 249 33.17 8.16 -14.53
CA GLY A 249 33.15 9.59 -14.16
C GLY A 249 31.96 10.38 -14.71
N HIS A 250 30.91 9.71 -15.20
CA HIS A 250 29.67 10.38 -15.61
C HIS A 250 28.93 10.95 -14.41
N ALA A 251 28.49 12.21 -14.50
CA ALA A 251 27.78 12.89 -13.41
C ALA A 251 26.27 12.89 -13.67
N TYR A 252 25.51 12.23 -12.79
CA TYR A 252 24.05 12.14 -12.87
C TYR A 252 23.38 13.13 -11.90
N ASN A 253 22.32 13.80 -12.34
CA ASN A 253 21.50 14.62 -11.45
C ASN A 253 20.52 13.72 -10.68
N LEU A 254 20.24 14.02 -9.42
CA LEU A 254 19.20 13.31 -8.68
C LEU A 254 17.84 13.96 -8.91
N ARG A 255 16.85 13.15 -9.27
CA ARG A 255 15.45 13.56 -9.39
C ARG A 255 14.61 12.84 -8.35
N VAL A 256 13.94 13.61 -7.50
CA VAL A 256 13.08 13.08 -6.43
C VAL A 256 11.63 13.03 -6.90
N PHE A 257 10.97 11.92 -6.63
CA PHE A 257 9.54 11.72 -6.84
C PHE A 257 8.84 11.45 -5.52
N ILE A 258 7.61 11.92 -5.37
CA ILE A 258 6.80 11.66 -4.18
C ILE A 258 5.71 10.64 -4.52
N ALA A 259 5.57 9.61 -3.69
CA ALA A 259 4.53 8.58 -3.80
C ALA A 259 3.85 8.32 -2.46
N GLY A 260 2.65 7.76 -2.53
CA GLY A 260 1.85 7.36 -1.37
C GLY A 260 0.37 7.49 -1.71
N ASP A 261 -0.47 7.13 -0.74
CA ASP A 261 -1.91 7.22 -0.93
C ASP A 261 -2.37 8.68 -1.09
N TYR A 262 -3.58 8.87 -1.59
CA TYR A 262 -4.10 10.21 -1.86
C TYR A 262 -4.24 11.09 -0.61
N ALA A 263 -4.54 10.50 0.55
CA ALA A 263 -4.74 11.22 1.80
C ALA A 263 -3.39 11.71 2.35
N PHE A 264 -2.37 10.85 2.34
CA PHE A 264 -0.99 11.18 2.64
C PHE A 264 -0.49 12.29 1.72
N LEU A 265 -0.61 12.11 0.39
CA LEU A 265 -0.20 13.10 -0.61
C LEU A 265 -0.88 14.46 -0.39
N SER A 266 -2.19 14.47 -0.18
CA SER A 266 -2.94 15.69 0.12
C SER A 266 -2.40 16.38 1.39
N THR A 267 -2.06 15.60 2.41
CA THR A 267 -1.58 16.12 3.70
C THR A 267 -0.19 16.75 3.58
N ILE A 268 0.75 16.09 2.91
CA ILE A 268 2.13 16.60 2.76
C ILE A 268 2.20 17.80 1.80
N TYR A 269 1.26 17.93 0.86
CA TYR A 269 1.15 19.10 0.00
C TYR A 269 0.23 20.19 0.57
N GLY A 270 -0.33 19.98 1.76
CA GLY A 270 -1.03 21.01 2.51
C GLY A 270 -2.47 21.27 2.10
N LEU A 271 -3.09 20.35 1.37
CA LEU A 271 -4.52 20.39 1.08
C LEU A 271 -5.34 20.05 2.33
N SER A 272 -6.58 20.54 2.40
CA SER A 272 -7.54 20.19 3.44
C SER A 272 -8.08 18.75 3.33
N GLY A 273 -7.79 18.05 2.22
CA GLY A 273 -8.16 16.66 1.97
C GLY A 273 -9.19 16.48 0.84
N ALA A 274 -9.52 15.22 0.53
CA ALA A 274 -10.35 14.82 -0.62
C ALA A 274 -11.81 15.28 -0.56
N SER A 275 -12.29 15.70 0.61
CA SER A 275 -13.66 16.20 0.81
C SER A 275 -13.79 17.70 0.57
N GLY A 276 -12.67 18.40 0.31
CA GLY A 276 -12.65 19.84 0.06
C GLY A 276 -13.37 20.26 -1.23
N SER A 277 -13.70 21.55 -1.33
CA SER A 277 -14.31 22.16 -2.51
C SER A 277 -13.39 22.11 -3.73
N HIS A 278 -12.07 22.19 -3.53
CA HIS A 278 -11.04 21.96 -4.55
C HIS A 278 -10.22 20.70 -4.22
N PRO A 279 -10.76 19.50 -4.47
CA PRO A 279 -10.23 18.27 -3.91
C PRO A 279 -8.96 17.77 -4.60
N CYS A 280 -8.67 18.18 -5.85
CA CYS A 280 -7.58 17.65 -6.67
C CYS A 280 -6.21 18.23 -6.29
N LEU A 281 -5.19 17.37 -6.23
CA LEU A 281 -3.79 17.75 -5.98
C LEU A 281 -3.08 18.33 -7.22
N TRP A 282 -3.46 17.91 -8.43
CA TRP A 282 -2.77 18.32 -9.65
C TRP A 282 -3.38 19.54 -10.34
N CYS A 283 -4.66 19.84 -10.10
CA CYS A 283 -5.35 20.99 -10.68
C CYS A 283 -6.29 21.68 -9.68
N GLN A 284 -6.79 22.85 -10.05
CA GLN A 284 -7.67 23.69 -9.23
C GLN A 284 -9.17 23.41 -9.44
N ILE A 285 -9.55 22.26 -10.02
CA ILE A 285 -10.97 21.92 -10.28
C ILE A 285 -11.83 21.98 -9.01
N ARG A 286 -13.06 22.51 -9.11
CA ARG A 286 -14.05 22.42 -8.03
C ARG A 286 -14.75 21.06 -8.04
N LYS A 287 -15.12 20.57 -6.86
CA LYS A 287 -15.87 19.33 -6.71
C LYS A 287 -17.18 19.32 -7.50
N SER A 288 -17.86 20.46 -7.58
CA SER A 288 -19.09 20.65 -8.38
C SER A 288 -18.85 20.61 -9.88
N GLU A 289 -17.64 20.88 -10.35
CA GLU A 289 -17.25 20.94 -11.76
C GLU A 289 -16.73 19.59 -12.27
N ILE A 290 -16.45 18.61 -11.38
CA ILE A 290 -15.96 17.28 -11.76
C ILE A 290 -16.98 16.55 -12.66
N ASP A 291 -18.27 16.77 -12.42
CA ASP A 291 -19.37 16.16 -13.18
C ASP A 291 -19.78 16.97 -14.42
N ASP A 292 -19.33 18.22 -14.53
CA ASP A 292 -19.72 19.13 -15.60
C ASP A 292 -18.96 18.83 -16.90
N GLN A 293 -19.70 18.60 -17.99
CA GLN A 293 -19.16 18.31 -19.33
C GLN A 293 -18.48 19.52 -19.97
N ASP A 294 -18.90 20.75 -19.64
CA ASP A 294 -18.28 21.96 -20.20
C ASP A 294 -16.95 22.28 -19.51
N SER A 295 -16.87 22.07 -18.20
CA SER A 295 -15.63 22.15 -17.43
C SER A 295 -14.55 21.16 -17.89
N GLN A 296 -14.93 20.05 -18.53
CA GLN A 296 -13.99 19.06 -19.11
C GLN A 296 -13.28 19.56 -20.38
N ARG A 297 -13.89 20.50 -21.12
CA ARG A 297 -13.32 21.08 -22.35
C ARG A 297 -12.34 22.21 -22.08
N LEU A 298 -12.40 22.80 -20.88
CA LEU A 298 -11.52 23.87 -20.45
C LEU A 298 -10.21 23.30 -19.88
N ARG A 299 -9.09 23.94 -20.22
CA ARG A 299 -7.79 23.61 -19.64
C ARG A 299 -7.80 24.03 -18.17
N LEU A 300 -8.02 23.06 -17.28
CA LEU A 300 -8.01 23.28 -15.83
C LEU A 300 -6.65 23.85 -15.40
N PRO A 301 -6.61 24.93 -14.61
CA PRO A 301 -5.36 25.48 -14.10
C PRO A 301 -4.61 24.43 -13.26
N PRO A 302 -3.32 24.18 -13.56
CA PRO A 302 -2.51 23.25 -12.78
C PRO A 302 -2.15 23.86 -11.43
N ARG A 303 -1.95 23.00 -10.41
CA ARG A 303 -1.31 23.43 -9.17
C ARG A 303 0.21 23.46 -9.34
N THR A 304 0.83 24.51 -8.82
CA THR A 304 2.29 24.65 -8.75
C THR A 304 2.69 25.02 -7.33
N LEU A 305 3.96 24.87 -6.99
CA LEU A 305 4.42 25.24 -5.64
C LEU A 305 4.26 26.74 -5.39
N GLU A 306 4.34 27.56 -6.44
CA GLU A 306 4.20 29.02 -6.40
C GLU A 306 2.74 29.42 -6.11
N ASN A 307 1.78 28.91 -6.87
CA ASN A 307 0.36 29.26 -6.64
C ASN A 307 -0.15 28.72 -5.31
N MET A 308 0.30 27.54 -4.88
CA MET A 308 -0.02 27.01 -3.56
C MET A 308 0.58 27.84 -2.43
N ALA A 309 1.78 28.40 -2.61
CA ALA A 309 2.38 29.29 -1.63
C ALA A 309 1.61 30.60 -1.52
N GLN A 310 1.13 31.13 -2.65
CA GLN A 310 0.26 32.30 -2.69
C GLN A 310 -1.09 32.02 -2.00
N ASP A 311 -1.79 30.94 -2.38
CA ASP A 311 -3.05 30.52 -1.76
C ASP A 311 -2.90 30.38 -0.23
N TYR A 312 -1.80 29.79 0.23
CA TYR A 312 -1.53 29.66 1.66
C TYR A 312 -1.31 31.01 2.35
N TRP A 313 -0.59 31.93 1.69
CA TRP A 313 -0.36 33.27 2.22
C TRP A 313 -1.68 34.03 2.36
N GLU A 314 -2.53 34.01 1.34
CA GLU A 314 -3.86 34.63 1.34
C GLU A 314 -4.77 33.99 2.39
N PHE A 315 -4.74 32.66 2.53
CA PHE A 315 -5.46 31.94 3.59
C PHE A 315 -5.10 32.42 5.00
N LEU A 316 -3.81 32.66 5.26
CA LEU A 316 -3.36 33.15 6.57
C LEU A 316 -3.74 34.63 6.82
N HIS A 317 -3.57 35.50 5.81
CA HIS A 317 -3.70 36.94 6.00
C HIS A 317 -5.13 37.44 5.78
N GLU A 318 -5.78 37.00 4.71
CA GLU A 318 -7.15 37.38 4.36
C GLU A 318 -8.16 36.44 5.03
N GLY A 319 -7.92 35.13 4.94
CA GLY A 319 -8.76 34.09 5.53
C GLY A 319 -8.59 33.92 7.04
N ARG A 320 -7.61 34.63 7.65
CA ARG A 320 -7.24 34.58 9.08
C ARG A 320 -6.94 33.16 9.58
N GLY A 321 -6.50 32.26 8.69
CA GLY A 321 -6.25 30.85 9.01
C GLY A 321 -7.48 30.03 9.37
N ASN A 322 -8.70 30.53 9.10
CA ASN A 322 -9.92 29.82 9.43
C ASN A 322 -10.22 28.75 8.36
N ILE A 323 -10.15 27.48 8.74
CA ILE A 323 -10.35 26.32 7.86
C ILE A 323 -11.69 26.38 7.09
N LYS A 324 -12.73 27.02 7.66
CA LYS A 324 -14.03 27.21 6.97
C LYS A 324 -13.90 28.02 5.68
N HIS A 325 -12.92 28.91 5.60
CA HIS A 325 -12.63 29.72 4.42
C HIS A 325 -11.61 29.10 3.47
N ALA A 326 -11.08 27.90 3.78
CA ALA A 326 -10.08 27.24 2.94
C ALA A 326 -10.52 27.05 1.48
N GLN A 327 -11.83 26.90 1.24
CA GLN A 327 -12.38 26.80 -0.11
C GLN A 327 -12.13 28.03 -0.99
N ASN A 328 -11.97 29.21 -0.40
CA ASN A 328 -11.67 30.45 -1.14
C ASN A 328 -10.21 30.50 -1.61
N TYR A 329 -9.35 29.65 -1.05
CA TYR A 329 -7.91 29.59 -1.30
C TYR A 329 -7.52 28.20 -1.82
N HIS A 330 -8.36 27.67 -2.72
CA HIS A 330 -8.19 26.37 -3.37
C HIS A 330 -7.88 25.22 -2.39
N ASN A 331 -8.44 25.27 -1.19
CA ASN A 331 -8.26 24.28 -0.12
C ASN A 331 -6.80 24.11 0.38
N ILE A 332 -5.92 25.08 0.16
CA ILE A 332 -4.57 25.08 0.73
C ILE A 332 -4.59 25.64 2.15
N ILE A 333 -4.14 24.85 3.12
CA ILE A 333 -4.16 25.21 4.55
C ILE A 333 -2.80 25.05 5.24
N SER A 334 -1.78 24.63 4.50
CA SER A 334 -0.40 24.47 4.96
C SER A 334 0.54 24.56 3.77
N PRO A 335 1.80 25.01 3.95
CA PRO A 335 2.79 24.90 2.89
C PRO A 335 3.13 23.42 2.63
N PRO A 336 3.56 23.07 1.41
CA PRO A 336 4.12 21.75 1.12
C PRO A 336 5.31 21.41 2.02
N MET A 337 5.32 20.18 2.54
CA MET A 337 6.35 19.66 3.43
C MET A 337 7.70 19.55 2.74
N PHE A 338 7.71 19.05 1.50
CA PHE A 338 8.88 18.94 0.65
C PHE A 338 8.72 19.85 -0.56
N ARG A 339 9.79 20.55 -0.97
CA ARG A 339 9.80 21.39 -2.18
C ARG A 339 10.08 20.53 -3.42
N VAL A 340 9.16 19.61 -3.70
CA VAL A 340 9.17 18.76 -4.90
C VAL A 340 8.02 19.21 -5.79
N SER A 341 8.24 19.33 -7.10
CA SER A 341 7.19 19.80 -8.02
C SER A 341 5.98 18.87 -7.98
N ILE A 342 4.77 19.44 -8.11
CA ILE A 342 3.52 18.66 -8.24
C ILE A 342 3.59 17.69 -9.43
N GLU A 343 4.36 18.05 -10.46
CA GLU A 343 4.61 17.22 -11.63
C GLU A 343 5.41 15.93 -11.31
N GLN A 344 6.18 15.94 -10.23
CA GLN A 344 6.97 14.82 -9.71
C GLN A 344 6.20 14.01 -8.65
N VAL A 345 4.92 14.34 -8.41
CA VAL A 345 4.02 13.53 -7.58
C VAL A 345 3.43 12.42 -8.43
N ILE A 346 3.70 11.20 -8.01
CA ILE A 346 3.24 9.99 -8.68
C ILE A 346 1.75 9.82 -8.43
N VAL A 347 1.01 9.62 -9.52
CA VAL A 347 -0.42 9.30 -9.46
C VAL A 347 -0.61 7.92 -8.81
N PRO A 348 -1.43 7.78 -7.74
CA PRO A 348 -1.55 6.54 -6.98
C PRO A 348 -2.42 5.51 -7.72
N GLY A 349 -1.85 4.86 -8.74
CA GLY A 349 -2.56 3.93 -9.63
C GLY A 349 -3.21 2.75 -8.93
N LEU A 350 -2.61 2.25 -7.84
CA LEU A 350 -3.19 1.19 -7.01
C LEU A 350 -4.48 1.67 -6.35
N HIS A 351 -4.46 2.84 -5.70
CA HIS A 351 -5.63 3.40 -5.02
C HIS A 351 -6.75 3.83 -5.99
N ILE A 352 -6.40 4.21 -7.23
CA ILE A 352 -7.36 4.43 -8.32
C ILE A 352 -8.06 3.11 -8.65
N SER A 353 -7.29 2.04 -8.91
CA SER A 353 -7.80 0.70 -9.22
C SER A 353 -8.76 0.20 -8.14
N LEU A 354 -8.32 0.25 -6.87
CA LEU A 354 -9.10 -0.14 -5.71
C LEU A 354 -10.41 0.65 -5.60
N GLY A 355 -10.34 1.97 -5.77
CA GLY A 355 -11.50 2.84 -5.59
C GLY A 355 -12.54 2.71 -6.68
N ILE A 356 -12.12 2.64 -7.94
CA ILE A 356 -13.04 2.52 -9.07
C ILE A 356 -13.68 1.13 -9.10
N PHE A 357 -12.91 0.05 -8.88
CA PHE A 357 -13.47 -1.29 -8.80
C PHE A 357 -14.46 -1.42 -7.65
N HIS A 358 -14.09 -0.96 -6.45
CA HIS A 358 -15.00 -0.96 -5.30
C HIS A 358 -16.30 -0.22 -5.63
N ARG A 359 -16.20 0.95 -6.27
CA ARG A 359 -17.37 1.73 -6.67
C ARG A 359 -18.27 0.99 -7.67
N LEU A 360 -17.71 0.46 -8.76
CA LEU A 360 -18.47 -0.30 -9.75
C LEU A 360 -19.14 -1.53 -9.13
N TYR A 361 -18.43 -2.22 -8.22
CA TYR A 361 -18.97 -3.37 -7.51
C TYR A 361 -20.13 -2.97 -6.58
N THR A 362 -19.99 -1.88 -5.81
CA THR A 362 -21.05 -1.37 -4.93
C THR A 362 -22.27 -0.91 -5.72
N GLU A 363 -22.07 -0.26 -6.88
CA GLU A 363 -23.16 0.16 -7.76
C GLU A 363 -23.89 -1.05 -8.38
N LEU A 364 -23.14 -2.09 -8.77
CA LEU A 364 -23.71 -3.38 -9.20
C LEU A 364 -24.53 -4.02 -8.06
N GLU A 365 -23.94 -4.17 -6.87
CA GLU A 365 -24.60 -4.76 -5.69
C GLU A 365 -25.89 -4.01 -5.36
N ALA A 366 -25.89 -2.67 -5.38
CA ALA A 366 -27.06 -1.84 -5.16
C ALA A 366 -28.13 -1.99 -6.27
N THR A 367 -27.71 -2.11 -7.54
CA THR A 367 -28.63 -2.33 -8.67
C THR A 367 -29.31 -3.69 -8.56
N LEU A 368 -28.56 -4.74 -8.23
CA LEU A 368 -29.10 -6.08 -8.03
C LEU A 368 -30.02 -6.14 -6.81
N GLN A 369 -29.69 -5.44 -5.72
CA GLN A 369 -30.58 -5.32 -4.57
C GLN A 369 -31.89 -4.61 -4.93
N GLY A 370 -31.84 -3.60 -5.82
CA GLY A 370 -33.03 -2.95 -6.36
C GLY A 370 -33.87 -3.89 -7.23
N LEU A 371 -33.25 -4.82 -7.96
CA LEU A 371 -33.97 -5.87 -8.71
C LEU A 371 -34.58 -6.91 -7.77
N ASP A 372 -33.84 -7.36 -6.74
CA ASP A 372 -34.34 -8.27 -5.71
C ASP A 372 -35.64 -7.73 -5.09
N ARG A 373 -35.68 -6.44 -4.71
CA ARG A 373 -36.88 -5.76 -4.18
C ARG A 373 -38.04 -5.72 -5.18
N LYS A 374 -37.78 -5.62 -6.49
CA LYS A 374 -38.82 -5.61 -7.53
C LYS A 374 -39.39 -7.01 -7.76
N VAL A 375 -38.54 -8.03 -7.76
CA VAL A 375 -38.94 -9.44 -7.84
C VAL A 375 -39.88 -9.76 -6.69
N GLU A 376 -39.48 -9.37 -5.49
CA GLU A 376 -40.29 -9.51 -4.29
C GLU A 376 -41.67 -8.83 -4.42
N LYS A 377 -41.72 -7.56 -4.82
CA LYS A 377 -43.01 -6.85 -5.01
C LYS A 377 -43.90 -7.51 -6.07
N TYR A 378 -43.32 -8.10 -7.10
CA TYR A 378 -44.08 -8.81 -8.12
C TYR A 378 -44.64 -10.13 -7.61
N LEU A 379 -43.84 -10.91 -6.87
CA LEU A 379 -44.32 -12.13 -6.20
C LEU A 379 -45.47 -11.81 -5.24
N HIS A 380 -45.38 -10.68 -4.52
CA HIS A 380 -46.45 -10.14 -3.68
C HIS A 380 -47.75 -9.84 -4.42
N MET A 381 -47.66 -9.36 -5.65
CA MET A 381 -48.81 -8.98 -6.46
C MET A 381 -49.52 -10.21 -7.06
N ILE A 382 -48.76 -11.22 -7.51
CA ILE A 382 -49.34 -12.50 -7.98
C ILE A 382 -50.14 -13.18 -6.86
N ILE A 383 -49.65 -13.13 -5.63
CA ILE A 383 -50.35 -13.68 -4.44
C ILE A 383 -51.71 -12.98 -4.22
N ARG A 384 -51.91 -11.74 -4.70
CA ARG A 384 -53.13 -10.96 -4.50
C ARG A 384 -54.18 -11.12 -5.60
N ASP A 385 -53.78 -11.46 -6.82
CA ASP A 385 -54.65 -11.45 -8.01
C ASP A 385 -55.09 -12.86 -8.48
N GLY A 386 -54.75 -13.93 -7.76
CA GLY A 386 -55.23 -15.29 -8.02
C GLY A 386 -56.29 -15.74 -7.02
N GLU A 387 -57.46 -16.18 -7.51
CA GLU A 387 -58.57 -16.77 -6.74
C GLU A 387 -58.14 -18.02 -5.95
N THR A 388 -57.54 -17.86 -4.77
CA THR A 388 -57.28 -18.99 -3.87
C THR A 388 -57.35 -18.54 -2.42
N ASP A 389 -58.00 -19.34 -1.58
CA ASP A 389 -58.27 -19.02 -0.18
C ASP A 389 -56.97 -18.84 0.61
N ARG A 390 -56.95 -17.82 1.47
CA ARG A 390 -55.77 -17.38 2.24
C ARG A 390 -55.13 -18.49 3.09
N GLU A 391 -55.90 -19.53 3.39
CA GLU A 391 -55.49 -20.69 4.19
C GLU A 391 -54.77 -21.78 3.37
N GLU A 392 -55.04 -21.96 2.07
CA GLU A 392 -54.32 -22.92 1.22
C GLU A 392 -52.91 -22.44 0.82
N ILE A 393 -52.71 -21.12 0.73
CA ILE A 393 -51.40 -20.49 0.44
C ILE A 393 -50.46 -20.56 1.66
N LEU A 394 -51.02 -20.68 2.88
CA LEU A 394 -50.25 -20.79 4.13
C LEU A 394 -49.62 -22.18 4.32
N ASP A 395 -50.12 -23.21 3.61
CA ASP A 395 -49.68 -24.61 3.69
C ASP A 395 -48.71 -25.03 2.56
N ASP A 396 -48.32 -24.12 1.65
CA ASP A 396 -47.34 -24.42 0.60
C ASP A 396 -45.90 -24.49 1.18
N PRO A 397 -45.19 -25.64 1.06
CA PRO A 397 -43.83 -25.82 1.56
C PRO A 397 -42.81 -24.82 1.00
N HIS A 398 -43.09 -24.20 -0.16
CA HIS A 398 -42.18 -23.30 -0.85
C HIS A 398 -42.32 -21.82 -0.41
N LEU A 399 -43.47 -21.40 0.14
CA LEU A 399 -43.68 -20.05 0.68
C LEU A 399 -43.30 -19.91 2.17
N ALA A 400 -43.19 -21.02 2.90
CA ALA A 400 -42.88 -21.02 4.33
C ALA A 400 -41.54 -20.32 4.69
N ARG A 401 -40.57 -20.27 3.77
CA ARG A 401 -39.28 -19.55 3.99
C ARG A 401 -39.41 -18.03 3.89
N PHE A 402 -40.50 -17.49 3.34
CA PHE A 402 -40.65 -16.07 3.07
C PHE A 402 -41.83 -15.41 3.81
N GLN A 403 -42.72 -16.14 4.48
CA GLN A 403 -43.83 -15.53 5.26
C GLN A 403 -43.38 -14.54 6.35
N ALA A 404 -42.29 -14.86 7.07
CA ALA A 404 -41.70 -13.94 8.05
C ALA A 404 -41.00 -12.72 7.41
N TYR A 405 -40.61 -12.86 6.14
CA TYR A 405 -39.93 -11.86 5.31
C TYR A 405 -40.91 -10.80 4.78
N VAL A 406 -42.06 -11.24 4.25
CA VAL A 406 -43.20 -10.40 3.84
C VAL A 406 -43.65 -9.47 4.96
N ALA A 407 -43.91 -10.05 6.14
CA ALA A 407 -44.47 -9.32 7.27
C ALA A 407 -43.50 -8.29 7.88
N ALA A 408 -42.19 -8.51 7.72
CA ALA A 408 -41.16 -7.56 8.15
C ALA A 408 -41.01 -6.38 7.18
N ILE A 409 -41.21 -6.63 5.88
CA ILE A 409 -41.05 -5.64 4.82
C ILE A 409 -42.28 -4.73 4.73
N ASP A 410 -43.50 -5.27 4.87
CA ASP A 410 -44.71 -4.45 5.02
C ASP A 410 -44.60 -3.50 6.22
N LYS A 411 -44.02 -3.96 7.33
CA LYS A 411 -43.75 -3.13 8.51
C LYS A 411 -42.67 -2.08 8.28
N ALA A 412 -41.60 -2.40 7.55
CA ALA A 412 -40.53 -1.46 7.24
C ALA A 412 -40.96 -0.39 6.23
N GLN A 413 -41.76 -0.76 5.22
CA GLN A 413 -42.21 0.13 4.16
C GLN A 413 -43.09 1.27 4.71
N VAL A 414 -43.91 1.01 5.73
CA VAL A 414 -44.68 2.07 6.41
C VAL A 414 -43.77 3.16 6.99
N TYR A 415 -42.61 2.79 7.56
CA TYR A 415 -41.66 3.76 8.09
C TYR A 415 -40.85 4.47 7.00
N GLU A 416 -40.55 3.79 5.88
CA GLU A 416 -39.88 4.40 4.72
C GLU A 416 -40.79 5.43 4.01
N GLU A 417 -42.08 5.14 3.86
CA GLU A 417 -43.07 6.08 3.29
C GLU A 417 -43.20 7.33 4.17
N GLN A 418 -43.29 7.15 5.50
CA GLN A 418 -43.31 8.27 6.46
C GLN A 418 -42.01 9.10 6.47
N ALA A 419 -40.85 8.46 6.26
CA ALA A 419 -39.58 9.16 6.14
C ALA A 419 -39.51 9.99 4.84
N LYS A 420 -40.10 9.48 3.76
CA LYS A 420 -40.19 10.19 2.47
C LYS A 420 -41.11 11.41 2.54
N GLU A 421 -42.26 11.29 3.19
CA GLU A 421 -43.16 12.44 3.44
C GLU A 421 -42.45 13.54 4.25
N LEU A 422 -41.71 13.15 5.29
CA LEU A 422 -40.89 14.09 6.07
C LEU A 422 -39.75 14.71 5.26
N GLN A 423 -39.19 13.99 4.29
CA GLN A 423 -38.15 14.51 3.40
C GLN A 423 -38.69 15.61 2.48
N GLU A 424 -39.88 15.41 1.93
CA GLU A 424 -40.58 16.43 1.12
C GLU A 424 -40.92 17.67 1.98
N GLU A 425 -41.33 17.48 3.24
CA GLU A 425 -41.59 18.57 4.20
C GLU A 425 -40.30 19.33 4.58
N ILE A 426 -39.17 18.63 4.75
CA ILE A 426 -37.85 19.25 5.00
C ILE A 426 -37.44 20.13 3.82
N GLU A 427 -37.57 19.64 2.59
CA GLU A 427 -37.19 20.39 1.38
C GLU A 427 -38.04 21.66 1.20
N GLU A 428 -39.33 21.58 1.54
CA GLU A 428 -40.21 22.75 1.54
C GLU A 428 -39.79 23.77 2.62
N GLN A 429 -39.51 23.31 3.84
CA GLN A 429 -39.06 24.15 4.95
C GLN A 429 -37.67 24.77 4.71
N GLU A 430 -36.74 24.03 4.10
CA GLU A 430 -35.41 24.54 3.71
C GLU A 430 -35.53 25.63 2.64
N THR A 431 -36.46 25.45 1.69
CA THR A 431 -36.75 26.46 0.68
C THR A 431 -37.36 27.73 1.30
N GLN A 432 -38.27 27.58 2.26
CA GLN A 432 -38.84 28.70 3.02
C GLN A 432 -37.79 29.40 3.88
N LEU A 433 -36.88 28.66 4.53
CA LEU A 433 -35.74 29.21 5.28
C LEU A 433 -34.78 29.99 4.39
N ALA A 434 -34.46 29.47 3.21
CA ALA A 434 -33.62 30.15 2.23
C ALA A 434 -34.27 31.46 1.76
N TRP A 435 -35.59 31.46 1.56
CA TRP A 435 -36.36 32.66 1.22
C TRP A 435 -36.39 33.69 2.36
N LEU A 436 -36.65 33.26 3.60
CA LEU A 436 -36.62 34.13 4.79
C LEU A 436 -35.24 34.76 5.04
N ALA A 437 -34.17 34.02 4.78
CA ALA A 437 -32.80 34.51 4.86
C ALA A 437 -32.46 35.51 3.75
N TYR A 438 -33.14 35.42 2.60
CA TYR A 438 -32.98 36.31 1.47
C TYR A 438 -33.78 37.62 1.65
N ASP A 439 -35.02 37.55 2.11
CA ASP A 439 -35.93 38.70 2.25
C ASP A 439 -35.57 39.63 3.43
N ASN A 440 -34.99 39.09 4.50
CA ASN A 440 -34.69 39.86 5.72
C ASN A 440 -33.31 40.54 5.77
N GLN A 441 -32.64 40.74 4.63
CA GLN A 441 -31.31 41.37 4.57
C GLN A 441 -31.25 42.84 5.09
N GLY A 442 -32.40 43.46 5.43
CA GLY A 442 -32.51 44.85 5.89
C GLY A 442 -33.05 45.09 7.31
N VAL A 443 -33.30 44.07 8.13
CA VAL A 443 -33.98 44.20 9.45
C VAL A 443 -33.03 43.94 10.64
N ASN A 444 -33.38 44.47 11.82
CA ASN A 444 -32.60 44.46 13.07
C ASN A 444 -32.00 43.07 13.44
N LYS A 445 -30.66 43.02 13.57
CA LYS A 445 -29.84 41.79 13.73
C LYS A 445 -30.28 40.86 14.87
N ASN A 446 -30.73 41.39 16.00
CA ASN A 446 -31.04 40.58 17.18
C ASN A 446 -32.33 39.77 17.03
N MET A 447 -33.31 40.28 16.27
CA MET A 447 -34.58 39.56 16.04
C MET A 447 -34.40 38.48 14.96
N HIS A 448 -33.54 38.75 13.97
CA HIS A 448 -33.17 37.80 12.91
C HIS A 448 -32.48 36.55 13.45
N GLU A 449 -31.55 36.71 14.40
CA GLU A 449 -30.79 35.58 14.94
C GLU A 449 -31.69 34.63 15.76
N VAL A 450 -32.67 35.15 16.49
CA VAL A 450 -33.62 34.35 17.26
C VAL A 450 -34.57 33.57 16.35
N VAL A 451 -35.18 34.24 15.37
CA VAL A 451 -36.13 33.62 14.43
C VAL A 451 -35.42 32.58 13.53
N PHE A 452 -34.21 32.90 13.05
CA PHE A 452 -33.43 31.96 12.24
C PHE A 452 -33.00 30.74 13.04
N LYS A 453 -32.60 30.92 14.31
CA LYS A 453 -32.22 29.81 15.20
C LYS A 453 -33.40 28.90 15.52
N GLU A 454 -34.58 29.47 15.73
CA GLU A 454 -35.81 28.71 15.98
C GLU A 454 -36.25 27.91 14.74
N ALA A 455 -36.22 28.53 13.57
CA ALA A 455 -36.56 27.85 12.31
C ALA A 455 -35.52 26.79 11.91
N THR A 456 -34.22 27.04 12.13
CA THR A 456 -33.17 26.01 11.96
C THR A 456 -33.37 24.84 12.94
N SER A 457 -33.80 25.13 14.17
CA SER A 457 -34.10 24.10 15.17
C SER A 457 -35.30 23.23 14.75
N MET A 458 -36.32 23.81 14.12
CA MET A 458 -37.48 23.08 13.60
C MET A 458 -37.07 22.12 12.46
N VAL A 459 -36.29 22.60 11.49
CA VAL A 459 -35.76 21.74 10.40
C VAL A 459 -34.85 20.65 10.95
N THR A 460 -33.99 20.97 11.91
CA THR A 460 -33.15 19.97 12.59
C THR A 460 -33.99 18.91 13.31
N ALA A 461 -35.13 19.28 13.90
CA ALA A 461 -36.05 18.34 14.55
C ALA A 461 -36.73 17.41 13.53
N LEU A 462 -37.12 17.92 12.36
CA LEU A 462 -37.67 17.12 11.26
C LEU A 462 -36.63 16.13 10.71
N ILE A 463 -35.38 16.56 10.50
CA ILE A 463 -34.25 15.71 10.09
C ILE A 463 -34.04 14.57 11.10
N ASN A 464 -33.99 14.89 12.39
CA ASN A 464 -33.84 13.88 13.44
C ASN A 464 -35.00 12.87 13.46
N ARG A 465 -36.23 13.31 13.13
CA ARG A 465 -37.41 12.46 13.06
C ARG A 465 -37.36 11.52 11.85
N ARG A 466 -36.98 12.03 10.67
CA ARG A 466 -36.71 11.23 9.46
C ARG A 466 -35.66 10.16 9.75
N ASP A 467 -34.50 10.55 10.28
CA ASP A 467 -33.39 9.64 10.58
C ASP A 467 -33.78 8.56 11.59
N ASN A 468 -34.69 8.86 12.52
CA ASN A 468 -35.20 7.89 13.48
C ASN A 468 -36.16 6.88 12.82
N LEU A 469 -36.97 7.30 11.85
CA LEU A 469 -37.85 6.41 11.09
C LEU A 469 -37.03 5.50 10.17
N GLU A 470 -36.01 6.03 9.50
CA GLU A 470 -35.06 5.23 8.71
C GLU A 470 -34.31 4.20 9.58
N ARG A 471 -33.91 4.60 10.79
CA ARG A 471 -33.26 3.69 11.75
C ARG A 471 -34.22 2.59 12.23
N LYS A 472 -35.50 2.90 12.43
CA LYS A 472 -36.53 1.91 12.78
C LYS A 472 -36.81 0.94 11.63
N ALA A 473 -36.91 1.44 10.40
CA ALA A 473 -37.02 0.60 9.21
C ALA A 473 -35.80 -0.34 9.09
N GLY A 474 -34.59 0.20 9.27
CA GLY A 474 -33.35 -0.56 9.29
C GLY A 474 -33.28 -1.60 10.42
N ALA A 475 -33.79 -1.28 11.62
CA ALA A 475 -33.82 -2.19 12.76
C ALA A 475 -34.78 -3.37 12.52
N ILE A 476 -35.97 -3.12 11.95
CA ILE A 476 -36.95 -4.17 11.60
C ILE A 476 -36.37 -5.13 10.56
N LEU A 477 -35.67 -4.60 9.54
CA LEU A 477 -34.96 -5.42 8.55
C LEU A 477 -33.81 -6.22 9.17
N THR A 478 -33.13 -5.66 10.18
CA THR A 478 -32.04 -6.34 10.90
C THR A 478 -32.56 -7.49 11.78
N GLU A 479 -33.69 -7.28 12.46
CA GLU A 479 -34.35 -8.28 13.34
C GLU A 479 -34.94 -9.45 12.53
N ALA A 480 -35.40 -9.21 11.30
CA ALA A 480 -35.84 -10.23 10.35
C ALA A 480 -34.70 -11.05 9.70
N SER A 481 -33.46 -10.93 10.19
CA SER A 481 -32.26 -11.60 9.63
C SER A 481 -31.92 -11.22 8.17
N LEU A 482 -32.41 -10.07 7.70
CA LEU A 482 -32.12 -9.51 6.38
C LEU A 482 -30.94 -8.55 6.43
N LYS A 483 -29.74 -9.11 6.30
CA LYS A 483 -28.58 -8.30 5.93
C LYS A 483 -28.69 -7.91 4.45
N PRO A 484 -28.28 -6.68 4.04
CA PRO A 484 -28.05 -6.34 2.64
C PRO A 484 -27.19 -7.43 1.97
N GLY A 485 -27.66 -7.98 0.85
CA GLY A 485 -26.91 -8.98 0.07
C GLY A 485 -27.45 -10.43 0.06
N LYS A 486 -28.65 -10.70 0.59
CA LYS A 486 -29.23 -12.06 0.66
C LYS A 486 -30.40 -12.35 -0.31
N GLY A 487 -30.69 -11.45 -1.25
CA GLY A 487 -31.71 -11.69 -2.28
C GLY A 487 -31.24 -12.68 -3.38
N PRO A 488 -32.13 -13.11 -4.29
CA PRO A 488 -31.82 -14.11 -5.31
C PRO A 488 -30.63 -13.72 -6.20
N PHE A 489 -30.48 -12.43 -6.54
CA PHE A 489 -29.33 -11.94 -7.30
C PHE A 489 -28.11 -11.66 -6.41
N CYS A 490 -28.25 -10.89 -5.33
CA CYS A 490 -27.11 -10.48 -4.51
C CYS A 490 -26.41 -11.66 -3.79
N SER A 491 -27.16 -12.69 -3.38
CA SER A 491 -26.59 -13.85 -2.66
C SER A 491 -25.59 -14.65 -3.50
N LYS A 492 -25.68 -14.55 -4.83
CA LYS A 492 -24.82 -15.26 -5.78
C LYS A 492 -23.53 -14.51 -6.11
N LEU A 493 -23.37 -13.25 -5.67
CA LEU A 493 -22.13 -12.49 -5.87
C LEU A 493 -20.96 -12.99 -5.02
N ASP A 494 -21.19 -13.33 -3.76
CA ASP A 494 -20.15 -13.83 -2.84
C ASP A 494 -19.55 -15.17 -3.30
N PRO A 495 -20.35 -16.16 -3.75
CA PRO A 495 -19.82 -17.38 -4.35
C PRO A 495 -18.83 -17.15 -5.51
N VAL A 496 -19.10 -16.17 -6.39
CA VAL A 496 -18.17 -15.83 -7.48
C VAL A 496 -16.86 -15.27 -6.92
N LEU A 497 -16.91 -14.39 -5.93
CA LEU A 497 -15.70 -13.89 -5.28
C LEU A 497 -14.89 -15.05 -4.65
N GLN A 498 -15.56 -16.01 -4.01
CA GLN A 498 -14.93 -17.19 -3.42
C GLN A 498 -14.30 -18.13 -4.46
N GLU A 499 -14.95 -18.32 -5.62
CA GLU A 499 -14.40 -19.08 -6.76
C GLU A 499 -13.04 -18.52 -7.20
N PHE A 500 -12.92 -17.19 -7.23
CA PHE A 500 -11.67 -16.51 -7.54
C PHE A 500 -10.79 -16.27 -6.31
N HIS A 501 -11.04 -16.90 -5.17
CA HIS A 501 -10.28 -16.75 -3.92
C HIS A 501 -10.14 -15.29 -3.46
N VAL A 502 -11.16 -14.47 -3.74
CA VAL A 502 -11.24 -13.07 -3.32
C VAL A 502 -12.00 -13.00 -1.99
N GLN A 503 -11.32 -12.51 -0.96
CA GLN A 503 -11.91 -12.29 0.36
C GLN A 503 -12.13 -10.79 0.59
N ARG A 504 -13.36 -10.43 0.98
CA ARG A 504 -13.72 -9.06 1.39
C ARG A 504 -13.27 -8.86 2.85
N GLN A 505 -12.56 -7.77 3.15
CA GLN A 505 -12.10 -7.51 4.53
C GLN A 505 -13.28 -7.10 5.44
N ALA A 506 -13.54 -7.87 6.50
CA ALA A 506 -14.73 -7.74 7.34
C ALA A 506 -14.82 -6.45 8.18
N TYR A 507 -13.69 -5.80 8.49
CA TYR A 507 -13.63 -4.70 9.47
C TYR A 507 -13.45 -3.29 8.86
N HIS A 508 -13.21 -3.19 7.55
CA HIS A 508 -13.03 -1.92 6.85
C HIS A 508 -13.98 -1.82 5.66
N GLY A 509 -15.30 -1.82 5.92
CA GLY A 509 -16.31 -1.55 4.89
C GLY A 509 -16.35 -2.54 3.72
N LYS A 510 -15.99 -3.82 3.93
CA LYS A 510 -15.88 -4.83 2.86
C LYS A 510 -14.83 -4.50 1.77
N SER A 511 -13.74 -3.82 2.13
CA SER A 511 -12.69 -3.40 1.18
C SER A 511 -11.99 -4.56 0.44
N PHE A 512 -11.56 -4.28 -0.80
CA PHE A 512 -10.75 -5.16 -1.65
C PHE A 512 -9.25 -4.89 -1.47
N ILE A 513 -8.42 -5.89 -1.79
CA ILE A 513 -6.94 -5.80 -1.80
C ILE A 513 -6.48 -5.70 -3.27
N GLY A 514 -5.35 -5.05 -3.53
CA GLY A 514 -4.84 -4.82 -4.89
C GLY A 514 -4.81 -6.06 -5.79
N ASN A 515 -4.29 -7.19 -5.27
CA ASN A 515 -4.26 -8.46 -5.99
C ASN A 515 -5.65 -9.02 -6.32
N HIS A 516 -6.65 -8.76 -5.47
CA HIS A 516 -8.02 -9.17 -5.74
C HIS A 516 -8.61 -8.35 -6.89
N VAL A 517 -8.33 -7.05 -6.94
CA VAL A 517 -8.80 -6.17 -8.01
C VAL A 517 -8.15 -6.53 -9.35
N ASP A 518 -6.83 -6.71 -9.38
CA ASP A 518 -6.12 -7.14 -10.59
C ASP A 518 -6.67 -8.47 -11.15
N LYS A 519 -7.01 -9.40 -10.26
CA LYS A 519 -7.66 -10.66 -10.62
C LYS A 519 -9.08 -10.44 -11.14
N MET A 520 -9.91 -9.65 -10.46
CA MET A 520 -11.32 -9.43 -10.84
C MET A 520 -11.49 -8.58 -12.09
N LEU A 521 -10.48 -7.84 -12.53
CA LEU A 521 -10.47 -7.06 -13.76
C LEU A 521 -10.02 -7.85 -15.00
N GLN A 522 -9.87 -9.18 -14.87
CA GLN A 522 -9.64 -10.09 -16.00
C GLN A 522 -10.98 -10.52 -16.61
N ASP A 523 -10.98 -10.85 -17.90
CA ASP A 523 -12.22 -11.10 -18.65
C ASP A 523 -13.08 -12.23 -18.06
N LYS A 524 -12.45 -13.35 -17.65
CA LYS A 524 -13.14 -14.51 -17.05
C LYS A 524 -13.89 -14.15 -15.74
N PRO A 525 -13.24 -13.55 -14.73
CA PRO A 525 -13.93 -13.04 -13.53
C PRO A 525 -15.02 -12.02 -13.81
N ILE A 526 -14.84 -11.12 -14.78
CA ILE A 526 -15.86 -10.14 -15.15
C ILE A 526 -17.10 -10.87 -15.66
N GLU A 527 -16.93 -11.78 -16.62
CA GLU A 527 -18.02 -12.58 -17.20
C GLU A 527 -18.71 -13.46 -16.15
N ALA A 528 -17.95 -14.05 -15.24
CA ALA A 528 -18.52 -14.82 -14.14
C ALA A 528 -19.33 -13.94 -13.17
N LEU A 529 -18.86 -12.73 -12.88
CA LEU A 529 -19.52 -11.79 -11.96
C LEU A 529 -20.83 -11.23 -12.54
N THR A 530 -20.81 -10.82 -13.80
CA THR A 530 -22.00 -10.23 -14.45
C THR A 530 -22.96 -11.30 -14.94
N GLY A 531 -22.45 -12.45 -15.38
CA GLY A 531 -23.23 -13.62 -15.79
C GLY A 531 -24.05 -14.27 -14.67
N VAL A 532 -23.80 -13.92 -13.40
CA VAL A 532 -24.69 -14.30 -12.27
C VAL A 532 -26.13 -13.90 -12.57
N VAL A 533 -26.33 -12.70 -13.10
CA VAL A 533 -27.66 -12.15 -13.33
C VAL A 533 -28.42 -12.98 -14.37
N GLU A 534 -27.76 -13.37 -15.45
CA GLU A 534 -28.36 -14.17 -16.51
C GLU A 534 -28.71 -15.57 -16.00
N LYS A 535 -27.79 -16.22 -15.28
CA LYS A 535 -28.02 -17.55 -14.69
C LYS A 535 -29.20 -17.55 -13.71
N THR A 536 -29.25 -16.58 -12.80
CA THR A 536 -30.34 -16.46 -11.83
C THR A 536 -31.66 -16.13 -12.51
N VAL A 537 -31.66 -15.34 -13.59
CA VAL A 537 -32.86 -15.11 -14.40
C VAL A 537 -33.35 -16.41 -15.05
N THR A 538 -32.46 -17.23 -15.62
CA THR A 538 -32.84 -18.53 -16.20
C THR A 538 -33.39 -19.48 -15.14
N GLU A 539 -32.74 -19.59 -13.98
CA GLU A 539 -33.25 -20.38 -12.84
C GLU A 539 -34.68 -19.95 -12.46
N ILE A 540 -34.94 -18.65 -12.37
CA ILE A 540 -36.27 -18.12 -12.04
C ILE A 540 -37.31 -18.39 -13.14
N LEU A 541 -36.92 -18.32 -14.41
CA LEU A 541 -37.82 -18.59 -15.54
C LEU A 541 -38.22 -20.05 -15.66
N ASP A 542 -37.28 -20.97 -15.38
CA ASP A 542 -37.54 -22.41 -15.38
C ASP A 542 -38.54 -22.78 -14.27
N GLU A 543 -38.49 -22.08 -13.12
CA GLU A 543 -39.41 -22.27 -12.00
C GLU A 543 -40.75 -21.50 -12.19
N HIS A 544 -40.73 -20.36 -12.90
CA HIS A 544 -41.88 -19.47 -13.07
C HIS A 544 -41.99 -18.91 -14.51
N PRO A 545 -42.72 -19.61 -15.42
CA PRO A 545 -42.86 -19.22 -16.83
C PRO A 545 -43.56 -17.87 -17.07
N THR A 546 -44.30 -17.35 -16.09
CA THR A 546 -45.09 -16.10 -16.18
C THR A 546 -44.36 -14.87 -15.64
N PHE A 547 -43.07 -14.97 -15.34
CA PHE A 547 -42.27 -13.89 -14.77
C PHE A 547 -42.21 -12.64 -15.68
N PRO A 548 -42.17 -11.39 -15.15
CA PRO A 548 -42.39 -10.20 -15.95
C PRO A 548 -41.24 -9.92 -16.89
N LEU A 549 -41.57 -9.79 -18.18
CA LEU A 549 -40.64 -9.38 -19.24
C LEU A 549 -39.91 -8.07 -18.92
N ALA A 550 -40.56 -7.13 -18.22
CA ALA A 550 -39.96 -5.87 -17.80
C ALA A 550 -38.81 -6.06 -16.77
N LEU A 551 -38.95 -7.04 -15.88
CA LEU A 551 -37.96 -7.35 -14.84
C LEU A 551 -36.77 -8.12 -15.43
N LEU A 552 -37.05 -9.05 -16.35
CA LEU A 552 -36.04 -9.73 -17.17
C LEU A 552 -35.22 -8.74 -17.99
N SER A 553 -35.90 -7.82 -18.69
CA SER A 553 -35.26 -6.78 -19.48
C SER A 553 -34.37 -5.89 -18.62
N ALA A 554 -34.85 -5.50 -17.42
CA ALA A 554 -34.08 -4.69 -16.49
C ALA A 554 -32.84 -5.43 -15.95
N ALA A 555 -32.97 -6.71 -15.61
CA ALA A 555 -31.86 -7.55 -15.15
C ALA A 555 -30.81 -7.76 -16.24
N MET A 556 -31.23 -8.11 -17.46
CA MET A 556 -30.34 -8.26 -18.62
C MET A 556 -29.65 -6.95 -18.99
N LYS A 557 -30.36 -5.81 -18.90
CA LYS A 557 -29.77 -4.48 -19.10
C LYS A 557 -28.72 -4.18 -18.04
N ALA A 558 -28.97 -4.50 -16.77
CA ALA A 558 -28.00 -4.32 -15.69
C ALA A 558 -26.75 -5.20 -15.88
N SER A 559 -26.92 -6.47 -16.28
CA SER A 559 -25.80 -7.38 -16.59
C SER A 559 -24.87 -6.80 -17.65
N LYS A 560 -25.43 -6.48 -18.83
CA LYS A 560 -24.68 -5.92 -19.97
C LYS A 560 -24.02 -4.59 -19.64
N LYS A 561 -24.72 -3.74 -18.88
CA LYS A 561 -24.21 -2.45 -18.38
C LYS A 561 -22.90 -2.64 -17.63
N TYR A 562 -22.94 -3.40 -16.54
CA TYR A 562 -21.78 -3.55 -15.67
C TYR A 562 -20.68 -4.38 -16.34
N GLU A 563 -21.01 -5.32 -17.21
CA GLU A 563 -20.01 -6.04 -18.02
C GLU A 563 -19.21 -5.10 -18.91
N LYS A 564 -19.91 -4.20 -19.63
CA LYS A 564 -19.27 -3.17 -20.47
C LYS A 564 -18.37 -2.26 -19.62
N LEU A 565 -18.87 -1.76 -18.49
CA LEU A 565 -18.10 -0.89 -17.60
C LEU A 565 -16.85 -1.58 -17.02
N PHE A 566 -16.97 -2.81 -16.53
CA PHE A 566 -15.84 -3.57 -16.01
C PHE A 566 -14.81 -3.91 -17.10
N LYS A 567 -15.24 -4.27 -18.31
CA LYS A 567 -14.32 -4.55 -19.44
C LYS A 567 -13.57 -3.29 -19.89
N LEU A 568 -14.26 -2.14 -20.01
CA LEU A 568 -13.64 -0.86 -20.35
C LEU A 568 -12.66 -0.39 -19.26
N PHE A 569 -13.02 -0.55 -17.98
CA PHE A 569 -12.09 -0.21 -16.91
C PHE A 569 -10.92 -1.20 -16.81
N GLY A 570 -11.16 -2.50 -17.06
CA GLY A 570 -10.14 -3.53 -17.11
C GLY A 570 -9.09 -3.28 -18.20
N SER A 571 -9.49 -2.80 -19.38
CA SER A 571 -8.54 -2.41 -20.43
C SER A 571 -7.67 -1.21 -20.02
N CYS A 572 -8.26 -0.21 -19.37
CA CYS A 572 -7.50 0.91 -18.79
C CYS A 572 -6.48 0.41 -17.75
N HIS A 573 -6.95 -0.42 -16.79
CA HIS A 573 -6.15 -0.94 -15.70
C HIS A 573 -4.91 -1.68 -16.20
N ARG A 574 -5.08 -2.61 -17.14
CA ARG A 574 -3.95 -3.40 -17.70
C ARG A 574 -2.86 -2.53 -18.33
N LEU A 575 -3.24 -1.45 -19.00
CA LEU A 575 -2.28 -0.55 -19.63
C LEU A 575 -1.54 0.29 -18.59
N TYR A 576 -2.22 1.02 -17.70
CA TYR A 576 -1.49 1.90 -16.76
C TYR A 576 -0.81 1.15 -15.61
N SER A 577 -1.22 -0.08 -15.25
CA SER A 577 -0.63 -0.84 -14.15
C SER A 577 0.71 -1.51 -14.50
N THR A 578 1.15 -1.45 -15.76
CA THR A 578 2.42 -2.02 -16.20
C THR A 578 3.63 -1.36 -15.52
N SER A 579 4.69 -2.15 -15.37
CA SER A 579 6.01 -1.66 -14.92
C SER A 579 6.99 -1.38 -16.06
N SER A 580 6.54 -1.57 -17.29
CA SER A 580 7.34 -1.35 -18.50
C SER A 580 7.33 0.12 -18.94
N THR A 581 8.29 0.46 -19.81
CA THR A 581 8.26 1.69 -20.59
C THR A 581 6.97 1.74 -21.42
N MET A 582 6.37 2.93 -21.53
CA MET A 582 5.17 3.13 -22.32
C MET A 582 5.43 4.19 -23.40
N GLY A 583 5.22 3.82 -24.65
CA GLY A 583 5.36 4.72 -25.80
C GLY A 583 4.11 5.56 -26.05
N GLU A 584 4.20 6.55 -26.96
CA GLU A 584 3.07 7.42 -27.30
C GLU A 584 1.85 6.66 -27.82
N LYS A 585 2.05 5.58 -28.62
CA LYS A 585 0.94 4.76 -29.13
C LYS A 585 0.14 4.09 -28.01
N GLU A 586 0.82 3.55 -27.02
CA GLU A 586 0.18 2.91 -25.86
C GLU A 586 -0.49 3.96 -24.95
N ALA A 587 0.11 5.16 -24.83
CA ALA A 587 -0.50 6.27 -24.12
C ALA A 587 -1.76 6.81 -24.82
N ASP A 588 -1.78 6.84 -26.16
CA ASP A 588 -2.94 7.19 -26.98
C ASP A 588 -4.05 6.14 -26.84
N GLU A 589 -3.70 4.85 -26.87
CA GLU A 589 -4.64 3.75 -26.62
C GLU A 589 -5.25 3.86 -25.22
N LEU A 590 -4.42 4.09 -24.20
CA LEU A 590 -4.88 4.30 -22.83
C LEU A 590 -5.83 5.51 -22.74
N LYS A 591 -5.51 6.63 -23.39
CA LYS A 591 -6.38 7.81 -23.44
C LYS A 591 -7.74 7.47 -24.08
N SER A 592 -7.73 6.73 -25.17
CA SER A 592 -8.95 6.30 -25.85
C SER A 592 -9.80 5.40 -24.95
N ASN A 593 -9.19 4.43 -24.28
CA ASN A 593 -9.87 3.52 -23.35
C ASN A 593 -10.48 4.27 -22.15
N ILE A 594 -9.73 5.22 -21.57
CA ILE A 594 -10.20 6.06 -20.48
C ILE A 594 -11.39 6.91 -20.92
N THR A 595 -11.31 7.52 -22.10
CA THR A 595 -12.39 8.35 -22.65
C THR A 595 -13.65 7.50 -22.84
N ALA A 596 -13.54 6.33 -23.48
CA ALA A 596 -14.67 5.42 -23.67
C ALA A 596 -15.29 4.93 -22.36
N PHE A 597 -14.46 4.64 -21.35
CA PHE A 597 -14.92 4.29 -20.00
C PHE A 597 -15.69 5.44 -19.35
N MET A 598 -15.11 6.64 -19.36
CA MET A 598 -15.68 7.82 -18.71
C MET A 598 -16.97 8.29 -19.38
N ASP A 599 -17.04 8.29 -20.72
CA ASP A 599 -18.24 8.61 -21.49
C ASP A 599 -19.37 7.63 -21.15
N THR A 600 -19.09 6.32 -21.22
CA THR A 600 -20.07 5.29 -20.85
C THR A 600 -20.51 5.43 -19.39
N TYR A 601 -19.59 5.71 -18.47
CA TYR A 601 -19.90 5.86 -17.06
C TYR A 601 -20.81 7.07 -16.79
N ARG A 602 -20.58 8.21 -17.46
CA ARG A 602 -21.40 9.42 -17.34
C ARG A 602 -22.79 9.30 -17.96
N GLU A 603 -22.92 8.55 -19.06
CA GLU A 603 -24.23 8.25 -19.65
C GLU A 603 -25.12 7.46 -18.68
N GLU A 604 -24.51 6.61 -17.84
CA GLU A 604 -25.22 5.62 -17.06
C GLU A 604 -25.21 5.84 -15.52
N SER A 605 -24.41 6.77 -15.02
CA SER A 605 -24.23 7.11 -13.60
C SER A 605 -24.10 8.63 -13.42
N ARG A 606 -24.52 9.15 -12.25
CA ARG A 606 -24.68 10.60 -12.05
C ARG A 606 -23.51 11.31 -11.38
N THR A 607 -22.58 10.62 -10.72
CA THR A 607 -21.51 11.30 -9.97
C THR A 607 -20.15 10.69 -10.22
N VAL A 608 -19.15 11.50 -10.56
CA VAL A 608 -17.77 11.10 -10.83
C VAL A 608 -16.95 11.31 -9.56
N SER A 609 -16.15 10.30 -9.22
CA SER A 609 -15.30 10.38 -8.02
C SER A 609 -14.01 11.14 -8.33
N ILE A 610 -13.35 11.66 -7.30
CA ILE A 610 -12.00 12.24 -7.45
C ILE A 610 -11.01 11.26 -8.10
N LYS A 611 -11.13 9.96 -7.84
CA LYS A 611 -10.26 8.93 -8.44
C LYS A 611 -10.51 8.76 -9.95
N MET A 612 -11.76 8.92 -10.38
CA MET A 612 -12.12 8.93 -11.81
C MET A 612 -11.64 10.21 -12.49
N HIS A 613 -11.77 11.38 -11.85
CA HIS A 613 -11.16 12.62 -12.35
C HIS A 613 -9.64 12.49 -12.51
N ILE A 614 -8.96 11.87 -11.53
CA ILE A 614 -7.51 11.62 -11.61
C ILE A 614 -7.17 10.65 -12.75
N LEU A 615 -7.94 9.59 -12.92
CA LEU A 615 -7.81 8.66 -14.05
C LEU A 615 -7.90 9.41 -15.39
N GLU A 616 -8.92 10.24 -15.55
CA GLU A 616 -9.23 10.95 -16.78
C GLU A 616 -8.21 12.03 -17.14
N HIS A 617 -7.85 12.88 -16.18
CA HIS A 617 -7.08 14.09 -16.48
C HIS A 617 -5.59 14.01 -16.14
N HIS A 618 -5.17 13.10 -15.26
CA HIS A 618 -3.80 13.12 -14.71
C HIS A 618 -2.97 11.87 -14.98
N VAL A 619 -3.60 10.70 -15.23
CA VAL A 619 -2.86 9.45 -15.52
C VAL A 619 -2.09 9.53 -16.84
N VAL A 620 -2.74 9.88 -17.95
CA VAL A 620 -2.06 9.92 -19.26
C VAL A 620 -0.97 10.99 -19.30
N PRO A 621 -1.19 12.24 -18.81
CA PRO A 621 -0.11 13.22 -18.76
C PRO A 621 1.08 12.78 -17.91
N CYS A 622 0.84 12.09 -16.77
CA CYS A 622 1.90 11.53 -15.95
C CYS A 622 2.72 10.49 -16.72
N ILE A 623 2.06 9.57 -17.42
CA ILE A 623 2.73 8.53 -18.21
C ILE A 623 3.51 9.13 -19.37
N ARG A 624 2.94 10.06 -20.13
CA ARG A 624 3.66 10.73 -21.24
C ARG A 624 4.89 11.48 -20.77
N ARG A 625 4.80 12.15 -19.61
CA ARG A 625 5.91 12.92 -19.05
C ARG A 625 7.08 12.03 -18.66
N TRP A 626 6.81 10.90 -18.01
CA TRP A 626 7.85 10.06 -17.41
C TRP A 626 8.22 8.85 -18.27
N GLY A 627 7.38 8.45 -19.22
CA GLY A 627 7.62 7.36 -20.17
C GLY A 627 7.44 5.95 -19.60
N PHE A 628 6.76 5.81 -18.45
CA PHE A 628 6.53 4.52 -17.79
C PHE A 628 5.08 4.39 -17.35
N GLY A 629 4.58 3.15 -17.32
CA GLY A 629 3.34 2.82 -16.63
C GLY A 629 3.41 3.13 -15.13
N LEU A 630 2.26 3.38 -14.51
CA LEU A 630 2.17 3.68 -13.07
C LEU A 630 2.62 2.51 -12.20
N GLY A 631 2.64 1.27 -12.71
CA GLY A 631 3.19 0.11 -12.02
C GLY A 631 4.69 0.22 -11.72
N PHE A 632 5.44 0.94 -12.55
CA PHE A 632 6.86 1.21 -12.32
C PHE A 632 7.05 2.20 -11.16
N LEU A 633 6.19 3.22 -11.11
CA LEU A 633 6.21 4.26 -10.09
C LEU A 633 5.38 3.90 -8.84
N ALA A 634 4.72 2.74 -8.83
CA ALA A 634 3.73 2.35 -7.82
C ALA A 634 4.27 2.29 -6.39
N GLU A 635 3.36 2.44 -5.42
CA GLU A 635 3.65 2.45 -3.98
C GLU A 635 3.71 1.05 -3.33
N GLN A 636 3.51 -0.04 -4.09
CA GLN A 636 3.36 -1.40 -3.55
C GLN A 636 4.51 -1.87 -2.64
N GLY A 637 5.73 -1.39 -2.87
CA GLY A 637 6.87 -1.73 -2.03
C GLY A 637 6.76 -1.13 -0.62
N ILE A 638 6.14 0.05 -0.51
CA ILE A 638 5.89 0.75 0.75
C ILE A 638 4.78 0.04 1.52
N GLU A 639 3.67 -0.33 0.86
CA GLU A 639 2.55 -1.06 1.49
C GLU A 639 3.00 -2.39 2.11
N LYS A 640 3.88 -3.12 1.42
CA LYS A 640 4.44 -4.39 1.91
C LYS A 640 5.35 -4.22 3.14
N LEU A 641 5.84 -3.01 3.44
CA LEU A 641 6.67 -2.76 4.62
C LEU A 641 5.93 -3.09 5.92
N HIS A 642 4.62 -2.90 6.01
CA HIS A 642 3.89 -3.20 7.26
C HIS A 642 4.01 -4.66 7.66
N SER A 643 3.78 -5.57 6.71
CA SER A 643 3.97 -7.01 6.93
C SER A 643 5.40 -7.35 7.34
N HIS A 644 6.38 -6.68 6.72
CA HIS A 644 7.80 -6.89 6.98
C HIS A 644 8.20 -6.40 8.38
N PHE A 645 7.79 -5.19 8.75
CA PHE A 645 8.04 -4.58 10.05
C PHE A 645 7.31 -5.31 11.18
N ASN A 646 6.09 -5.82 10.95
CA ASN A 646 5.43 -6.71 11.91
C ASN A 646 6.27 -7.97 12.17
N SER A 647 6.89 -8.52 11.12
CA SER A 647 7.78 -9.67 11.26
C SER A 647 9.09 -9.31 11.99
N LEU A 648 9.74 -8.19 11.64
CA LEU A 648 10.92 -7.66 12.35
C LEU A 648 10.62 -7.32 13.82
N GLY A 649 9.41 -6.82 14.11
CA GLY A 649 8.94 -6.54 15.46
C GLY A 649 8.94 -7.79 16.34
N ARG A 650 8.67 -8.97 15.78
CA ARG A 650 8.73 -10.24 16.52
C ARG A 650 10.15 -10.60 16.97
N SER A 651 11.17 -10.31 16.16
CA SER A 651 12.57 -10.61 16.51
C SER A 651 13.16 -9.62 17.54
N THR A 652 12.58 -8.43 17.64
CA THR A 652 13.00 -7.34 18.53
C THR A 652 12.10 -7.20 19.77
N ARG A 653 11.03 -7.99 19.89
CA ARG A 653 10.05 -7.96 20.99
C ARG A 653 10.65 -8.13 22.37
N SER A 654 11.80 -8.81 22.48
CA SER A 654 12.48 -9.03 23.75
C SER A 654 13.17 -7.77 24.31
N ILE A 655 13.25 -6.67 23.54
CA ILE A 655 13.79 -5.39 23.99
C ILE A 655 12.69 -4.65 24.78
N PRO A 656 12.85 -4.41 26.09
CA PRO A 656 11.79 -3.80 26.91
C PRO A 656 11.56 -2.32 26.60
N ASP A 657 12.66 -1.57 26.42
CA ASP A 657 12.59 -0.15 26.10
C ASP A 657 12.04 0.05 24.68
N PRO A 658 10.88 0.71 24.51
CA PRO A 658 10.26 0.90 23.21
C PRO A 658 11.11 1.73 22.24
N VAL A 659 11.93 2.67 22.74
CA VAL A 659 12.81 3.49 21.91
C VAL A 659 13.97 2.65 21.36
N ALA A 660 14.70 1.93 22.23
CA ALA A 660 15.73 1.01 21.81
C ALA A 660 15.18 -0.12 20.91
N ARG A 661 13.96 -0.58 21.17
CA ARG A 661 13.28 -1.58 20.33
C ARG A 661 13.09 -1.04 18.92
N LEU A 662 12.47 0.13 18.76
CA LEU A 662 12.21 0.73 17.44
C LEU A 662 13.52 1.03 16.69
N LYS A 663 14.55 1.52 17.39
CA LYS A 663 15.91 1.68 16.86
C LYS A 663 16.48 0.36 16.32
N SER A 664 16.36 -0.72 17.09
CA SER A 664 16.82 -2.05 16.68
C SER A 664 16.01 -2.60 15.51
N THR A 665 14.70 -2.34 15.45
CA THR A 665 13.84 -2.74 14.34
C THR A 665 14.27 -2.05 13.05
N LEU A 666 14.50 -0.72 13.10
CA LEU A 666 14.97 0.05 11.96
C LEU A 666 16.38 -0.39 11.50
N ASN A 667 17.31 -0.62 12.42
CA ASN A 667 18.64 -1.16 12.10
C ASN A 667 18.56 -2.51 11.38
N ASN A 668 17.70 -3.43 11.85
CA ASN A 668 17.54 -4.72 11.18
C ASN A 668 16.97 -4.55 9.76
N HIS A 669 16.02 -3.64 9.55
CA HIS A 669 15.50 -3.32 8.22
C HIS A 669 16.61 -2.81 7.29
N LEU A 670 17.38 -1.81 7.73
CA LEU A 670 18.47 -1.21 6.95
C LEU A 670 19.54 -2.25 6.55
N LEU A 671 19.83 -3.21 7.43
CA LEU A 671 20.74 -4.31 7.11
C LEU A 671 20.17 -5.23 6.02
N THR A 672 18.88 -5.57 6.10
CA THR A 672 18.21 -6.44 5.13
C THR A 672 18.19 -5.84 3.73
N VAL A 673 18.06 -4.51 3.62
CA VAL A 673 17.97 -3.81 2.32
C VAL A 673 19.32 -3.34 1.78
N SER A 674 20.44 -3.59 2.48
CA SER A 674 21.76 -3.18 2.00
C SER A 674 22.13 -3.87 0.67
N PRO A 675 22.53 -3.12 -0.38
CA PRO A 675 22.80 -3.68 -1.71
C PRO A 675 23.95 -4.69 -1.74
N ASP A 676 25.00 -4.44 -0.97
CA ASP A 676 26.22 -5.27 -0.89
C ASP A 676 26.16 -6.32 0.23
N HIS A 677 24.95 -6.62 0.72
CA HIS A 677 24.76 -7.61 1.76
C HIS A 677 25.02 -9.04 1.27
N VAL A 678 26.07 -9.68 1.80
CA VAL A 678 26.52 -11.03 1.42
C VAL A 678 25.85 -12.14 2.22
N GLY A 679 25.77 -13.33 1.63
CA GLY A 679 25.26 -14.52 2.30
C GLY A 679 23.75 -14.54 2.51
N ARG A 680 23.00 -13.96 1.56
CA ARG A 680 21.54 -14.03 1.53
C ARG A 680 21.06 -15.48 1.52
N VAL A 681 20.00 -15.75 2.25
CA VAL A 681 19.42 -17.09 2.35
C VAL A 681 18.75 -17.45 1.02
N PRO A 682 19.11 -18.58 0.38
CA PRO A 682 18.48 -19.00 -0.86
C PRO A 682 16.97 -19.17 -0.69
N LYS A 683 16.20 -18.77 -1.71
CA LYS A 683 14.76 -19.05 -1.72
C LYS A 683 14.53 -20.57 -1.75
N PRO A 684 13.51 -21.09 -1.04
CA PRO A 684 13.17 -22.51 -1.13
C PRO A 684 12.81 -22.86 -2.58
N VAL A 685 13.33 -23.99 -3.06
CA VAL A 685 13.00 -24.50 -4.40
C VAL A 685 11.53 -24.91 -4.38
N SER A 686 10.70 -24.27 -5.19
CA SER A 686 9.29 -24.66 -5.33
C SER A 686 9.22 -26.10 -5.83
N GLN A 687 8.64 -27.01 -5.06
CA GLN A 687 8.34 -28.34 -5.56
C GLN A 687 7.42 -28.19 -6.78
N LYS A 688 7.90 -28.61 -7.96
CA LYS A 688 7.01 -28.77 -9.12
C LYS A 688 5.95 -29.78 -8.69
N LYS A 689 4.70 -29.33 -8.54
CA LYS A 689 3.56 -30.26 -8.52
C LYS A 689 3.65 -31.03 -9.83
N GLU A 690 4.01 -32.30 -9.78
CA GLU A 690 3.80 -33.20 -10.89
C GLU A 690 2.33 -33.06 -11.27
N LYS A 691 2.08 -32.58 -12.50
CA LYS A 691 0.77 -32.74 -13.11
C LYS A 691 0.56 -34.24 -13.19
N THR A 692 -0.20 -34.79 -12.26
CA THR A 692 -0.88 -36.07 -12.44
C THR A 692 -1.58 -35.96 -13.79
N LYS A 693 -1.04 -36.67 -14.79
CA LYS A 693 -1.77 -36.98 -16.01
C LYS A 693 -2.94 -37.85 -15.57
N GLY A 694 -4.08 -37.23 -15.31
CA GLY A 694 -5.34 -37.92 -15.15
C GLY A 694 -5.73 -38.50 -16.52
N GLN A 695 -5.94 -39.82 -16.52
CA GLN A 695 -6.66 -40.56 -17.55
C GLN A 695 -8.09 -40.06 -17.70
#